data_AF-A0AAU9W151-F1
#
_entry.id   AF-A0AAU9W151-F1
#
_cell.length_a   1.000
_cell.length_b   1.000
_cell.length_c   1.000
_cell.angle_alpha   90.00
_cell.angle_beta   90.00
_cell.angle_gamma   90.00
#
_symmetry.space_group_name_H-M   'P 1'
#
loop_
_entity.id
_entity.type
_entity.pdbx_description
1 polymer ?
#
loop_
_entity_poly.entity_id
_entity_poly.type
_entity_poly.pdbx_seq_one_letter_code
_entity_poly.pdbx_strand_id
1 'polypeptide(L)'
;MADEIEALRREIERKSLELESLKNLFALKEKEYKASNSRSAASNSPNVVKPEKKERLTKDEILRYSRQLILSEIGVKGQVKLCNASVLVVGAGGLGCPVAQYLAAAGVGCIGIVDYDTVETSNLHRQVLHTESRVNTSKAESIKIQIQQLNSSVSCIPYSTQLSSGNALEIIEKYDVVLDATDNVATRYLLNDACILAGKPLVSGSALRFEGQLTVYNHDGGPCYRCLFPKPPPPESVGNCSDNGVLGPVPGVIGTLQALEAIKIIVGIKSSYSQKMLIYDALDGRFLTIKLRPRQSNCAICGDNPSIIKLMDYELFCGASATDKTPSLEILQKQQRISIQEYKRFIDECSPHILLDVREPVELEICSLPVESLNIPLRVLHSPDQQDVLMQAILNLADNEKKLSTVNVYVLCKQGNDSQKAVKLLRETMLDGNTNKLLRSEDDFLQYENKQAVPYTSTQVDVVFKDIAGGLYAWAKHIDDNFPSILRISLHLRRRTEACLIQEIIPSKPKDLISEEKFLNCHHGIKLDERCKNMFSLVKDKHEHAWVIMKIENKQAVVVKATHGKLESRTDVGKNRILFDEMLQKVEEMGGPCYILFDFIYEQSSGSSKDKPIYIYWCDDDTVGVKEKMMYAATNNELKKQCDGFAPYEMHDKDDFNFKFVSDDLKGKDRQ
;
A
#
# COMPACT_ATOMS: atom_id res chain seq x y z
N MET A 1 32.36 51.65 1.39
CA MET A 1 31.69 51.23 0.14
C MET A 1 32.66 50.73 -0.93
N ALA A 2 33.57 51.54 -1.49
CA ALA A 2 34.53 51.04 -2.50
C ALA A 2 35.50 49.99 -1.92
N ASP A 3 36.05 50.22 -0.73
CA ASP A 3 36.95 49.28 -0.06
C ASP A 3 36.26 47.98 0.41
N GLU A 4 34.97 48.07 0.76
CA GLU A 4 34.15 46.89 1.13
C GLU A 4 33.83 46.02 -0.09
N ILE A 5 33.56 46.64 -1.24
CA ILE A 5 33.36 45.92 -2.50
C ILE A 5 34.65 45.22 -2.92
N GLU A 6 35.81 45.87 -2.76
CA GLU A 6 37.12 45.29 -3.06
C GLU A 6 37.45 44.12 -2.13
N ALA A 7 37.13 44.24 -0.82
CA ALA A 7 37.28 43.16 0.14
C ALA A 7 36.40 41.95 -0.19
N LEU A 8 35.13 42.16 -0.55
CA LEU A 8 34.21 41.10 -0.97
C LEU A 8 34.66 40.42 -2.28
N ARG A 9 35.21 41.17 -3.23
CA ARG A 9 35.77 40.60 -4.48
C ARG A 9 36.93 39.63 -4.18
N ARG A 10 37.84 40.02 -3.27
CA ARG A 10 38.94 39.14 -2.82
C ARG A 10 38.44 37.91 -2.07
N GLU A 11 37.40 38.06 -1.25
CA GLU A 11 36.75 36.93 -0.55
C GLU A 11 36.14 35.93 -1.56
N ILE A 12 35.45 36.43 -2.59
CA ILE A 12 34.87 35.61 -3.66
C ILE A 12 35.95 34.87 -4.43
N GLU A 13 37.04 35.55 -4.79
CA GLU A 13 38.17 34.96 -5.51
C GLU A 13 38.84 33.85 -4.66
N ARG A 14 39.07 34.11 -3.37
CA ARG A 14 39.58 33.12 -2.42
C ARG A 14 38.69 31.88 -2.34
N LYS A 15 37.37 32.06 -2.21
CA LYS A 15 36.41 30.95 -2.16
C LYS A 15 36.33 30.18 -3.48
N SER A 16 36.51 30.85 -4.62
CA SER A 16 36.51 30.19 -5.93
C SER A 16 37.72 29.25 -6.09
N LEU A 17 38.90 29.67 -5.64
CA LEU A 17 40.12 28.85 -5.60
C LEU A 17 39.97 27.65 -4.64
N GLU A 18 39.36 27.88 -3.47
CA GLU A 18 39.08 26.83 -2.49
C GLU A 18 38.12 25.77 -3.04
N LEU A 19 37.09 26.20 -3.77
CA LEU A 19 36.15 25.32 -4.47
C LEU A 19 36.82 24.51 -5.57
N GLU A 20 37.74 25.10 -6.32
CA GLU A 20 38.46 24.42 -7.40
C GLU A 20 39.44 23.38 -6.85
N SER A 21 40.12 23.69 -5.74
CA SER A 21 40.93 22.74 -4.98
C SER A 21 40.10 21.53 -4.50
N LEU A 22 38.92 21.78 -3.91
CA LEU A 22 38.01 20.73 -3.47
C LEU A 22 37.49 19.86 -4.62
N LYS A 23 37.17 20.45 -5.78
CA LYS A 23 36.78 19.70 -6.99
C LYS A 23 37.88 18.78 -7.48
N ASN A 24 39.13 19.25 -7.47
CA ASN A 24 40.29 18.44 -7.85
C ASN A 24 40.54 17.30 -6.86
N LEU A 25 40.44 17.58 -5.55
CA LEU A 25 40.57 16.57 -4.51
C LEU A 25 39.46 15.51 -4.61
N PHE A 26 38.23 15.94 -4.88
CA PHE A 26 37.09 15.05 -5.13
C PHE A 26 37.35 14.15 -6.34
N ALA A 27 37.78 14.70 -7.47
CA ALA A 27 38.10 13.93 -8.67
C ALA A 27 39.23 12.91 -8.43
N LEU A 28 40.21 13.26 -7.58
CA LEU A 28 41.29 12.35 -7.18
C LEU A 28 40.75 11.20 -6.30
N LYS A 29 39.94 11.53 -5.28
CA LYS A 29 39.31 10.55 -4.38
C LYS A 29 38.33 9.65 -5.11
N GLU A 30 37.61 10.18 -6.10
CA GLU A 30 36.72 9.41 -6.96
C GLU A 30 37.50 8.42 -7.84
N LYS A 31 38.67 8.80 -8.36
CA LYS A 31 39.58 7.90 -9.08
C LYS A 31 40.15 6.82 -8.16
N GLU A 32 40.57 7.18 -6.94
CA GLU A 32 41.05 6.22 -5.92
C GLU A 32 39.95 5.22 -5.55
N TYR A 33 38.72 5.70 -5.32
CA TYR A 33 37.56 4.87 -5.01
C TYR A 33 37.22 3.90 -6.16
N LYS A 34 37.19 4.39 -7.41
CA LYS A 34 36.99 3.56 -8.61
C LYS A 34 38.09 2.52 -8.79
N ALA A 35 39.35 2.87 -8.52
CA ALA A 35 40.48 1.94 -8.57
C ALA A 35 40.43 0.87 -7.46
N SER A 36 39.95 1.23 -6.25
CA SER A 36 39.72 0.26 -5.18
C SER A 36 38.55 -0.67 -5.45
N ASN A 37 37.46 -0.17 -6.05
CA ASN A 37 36.31 -0.99 -6.44
C ASN A 37 36.58 -1.85 -7.68
N SER A 38 37.44 -1.41 -8.61
CA SER A 38 37.82 -2.26 -9.75
C SER A 38 38.66 -3.46 -9.33
N ARG A 39 39.41 -3.38 -8.22
CA ARG A 39 40.18 -4.53 -7.68
C ARG A 39 39.32 -5.53 -6.91
N SER A 40 38.17 -5.13 -6.36
CA SER A 40 37.21 -6.03 -5.72
C SER A 40 36.13 -6.56 -6.68
N ALA A 41 35.81 -5.83 -7.75
CA ALA A 41 34.82 -6.25 -8.77
C ALA A 41 35.40 -7.17 -9.86
N ALA A 42 36.69 -7.07 -10.19
CA ALA A 42 37.28 -7.81 -11.31
C ALA A 42 37.46 -9.33 -11.09
N SER A 43 37.18 -9.88 -9.90
CA SER A 43 37.43 -11.29 -9.63
C SER A 43 36.21 -12.20 -9.56
N ASN A 44 34.97 -11.70 -9.71
CA ASN A 44 33.77 -12.51 -9.45
C ASN A 44 32.55 -12.27 -10.36
N SER A 45 32.65 -11.54 -11.48
CA SER A 45 31.55 -11.54 -12.46
C SER A 45 31.44 -12.94 -13.07
N PRO A 46 30.35 -13.70 -12.84
CA PRO A 46 30.22 -15.02 -13.43
C PRO A 46 30.23 -14.88 -14.95
N ASN A 47 31.08 -15.67 -15.63
CA ASN A 47 31.12 -15.71 -17.09
C ASN A 47 29.75 -16.16 -17.61
N VAL A 48 29.03 -15.24 -18.24
CA VAL A 48 27.78 -15.55 -18.94
C VAL A 48 28.13 -16.31 -20.20
N VAL A 49 28.14 -17.64 -20.09
CA VAL A 49 28.19 -18.50 -21.27
C VAL A 49 26.81 -18.46 -21.89
N LYS A 50 26.66 -17.66 -22.96
CA LYS A 50 25.44 -17.72 -23.78
C LYS A 50 25.27 -19.14 -24.29
N PRO A 51 24.04 -19.69 -24.29
CA PRO A 51 23.80 -21.04 -24.80
C PRO A 51 24.31 -21.13 -26.24
N GLU A 52 24.97 -22.23 -26.58
CA GLU A 52 25.37 -22.50 -27.96
C GLU A 52 24.13 -22.45 -28.85
N LYS A 53 24.25 -21.74 -29.97
CA LYS A 53 23.12 -21.52 -30.88
C LYS A 53 22.61 -22.86 -31.39
N LYS A 54 21.45 -23.26 -30.91
CA LYS A 54 20.77 -24.50 -31.26
C LYS A 54 19.93 -24.30 -32.50
N GLU A 55 20.07 -25.18 -33.49
CA GLU A 55 19.24 -25.18 -34.70
C GLU A 55 18.09 -26.19 -34.63
N ARG A 56 18.23 -27.24 -33.82
CA ARG A 56 17.29 -28.36 -33.71
C ARG A 56 17.18 -28.82 -32.27
N LEU A 57 15.99 -29.31 -31.89
CA LEU A 57 15.74 -29.88 -30.58
C LEU A 57 16.24 -31.32 -30.50
N THR A 58 16.73 -31.72 -29.33
CA THR A 58 17.03 -33.13 -29.04
C THR A 58 15.73 -33.92 -28.83
N LYS A 59 15.83 -35.26 -28.84
CA LYS A 59 14.69 -36.14 -28.53
C LYS A 59 14.08 -35.84 -27.16
N ASP A 60 14.93 -35.62 -26.15
CA ASP A 60 14.49 -35.34 -24.78
C ASP A 60 13.79 -33.98 -24.67
N GLU A 61 14.27 -32.97 -25.40
CA GLU A 61 13.62 -31.66 -25.48
C GLU A 61 12.27 -31.75 -26.20
N ILE A 62 12.18 -32.51 -27.29
CA ILE A 62 10.90 -32.74 -27.98
C ILE A 62 9.90 -33.41 -27.04
N LEU A 63 10.34 -34.41 -26.27
CA LEU A 63 9.49 -35.09 -25.30
C LEU A 63 9.03 -34.14 -24.18
N ARG A 64 9.97 -33.41 -23.56
CA ARG A 64 9.72 -32.46 -22.47
C ARG A 64 8.77 -31.34 -22.88
N TYR A 65 9.00 -30.74 -24.05
CA TYR A 65 8.24 -29.58 -24.53
C TYR A 65 7.07 -29.96 -25.45
N SER A 66 6.74 -31.25 -25.56
CA SER A 66 5.71 -31.76 -26.49
C SER A 66 4.39 -30.98 -26.44
N ARG A 67 3.93 -30.56 -25.24
CA ARG A 67 2.67 -29.82 -25.05
C ARG A 67 2.71 -28.37 -25.52
N GLN A 68 3.87 -27.71 -25.52
CA GLN A 68 4.01 -26.36 -26.08
C GLN A 68 4.42 -26.39 -27.56
N LEU A 69 5.06 -27.46 -28.02
CA LEU A 69 5.40 -27.67 -29.43
C LEU A 69 4.18 -27.82 -30.34
N ILE A 70 3.06 -28.32 -29.82
CA ILE A 70 1.81 -28.45 -30.59
C ILE A 70 1.09 -27.11 -30.81
N LEU A 71 1.44 -26.06 -30.06
CA LEU A 71 0.85 -24.73 -30.21
C LEU A 71 1.42 -24.08 -31.47
N SER A 72 0.56 -23.69 -32.41
CA SER A 72 0.97 -23.21 -33.74
C SER A 72 1.83 -21.94 -33.68
N GLU A 73 1.59 -21.11 -32.69
CA GLU A 73 2.26 -19.84 -32.41
C GLU A 73 3.66 -20.03 -31.81
N ILE A 74 3.92 -21.19 -31.22
CA ILE A 74 5.24 -21.57 -30.69
C ILE A 74 5.91 -22.53 -31.67
N GLY A 75 5.41 -23.76 -31.78
CA GLY A 75 5.99 -24.79 -32.63
C GLY A 75 7.45 -25.11 -32.30
N VAL A 76 8.08 -25.92 -33.16
CA VAL A 76 9.52 -26.22 -33.05
C VAL A 76 10.38 -24.96 -33.18
N LYS A 77 9.98 -24.03 -34.06
CA LYS A 77 10.73 -22.79 -34.29
C LYS A 77 10.74 -21.88 -33.06
N GLY A 78 9.59 -21.67 -32.43
CA GLY A 78 9.48 -20.89 -31.20
C GLY A 78 10.23 -21.54 -30.05
N GLN A 79 10.18 -22.88 -29.93
CA GLN A 79 10.96 -23.58 -28.92
C GLN A 79 12.47 -23.39 -29.10
N VAL A 80 12.96 -23.50 -30.33
CA VAL A 80 14.38 -23.24 -30.63
C VAL A 80 14.76 -21.79 -30.27
N LYS A 81 13.87 -20.81 -30.49
CA LYS A 81 14.11 -19.43 -30.03
C LYS A 81 14.21 -19.35 -28.50
N LEU A 82 13.31 -20.03 -27.77
CA LEU A 82 13.37 -20.08 -26.29
C LEU A 82 14.71 -20.68 -25.81
N CYS A 83 15.12 -21.82 -26.37
CA CYS A 83 16.39 -22.47 -26.01
C CYS A 83 17.63 -21.60 -26.31
N ASN A 84 17.54 -20.68 -27.27
CA ASN A 84 18.63 -19.76 -27.62
C ASN A 84 18.56 -18.41 -26.90
N ALA A 85 17.46 -18.13 -26.20
CA ALA A 85 17.25 -16.84 -25.55
C ALA A 85 17.88 -16.79 -24.16
N SER A 86 18.17 -15.57 -23.75
CA SER A 86 18.69 -15.22 -22.43
C SER A 86 17.80 -14.18 -21.76
N VAL A 87 17.41 -14.43 -20.52
CA VAL A 87 16.50 -13.57 -19.76
C VAL A 87 17.12 -13.18 -18.43
N LEU A 88 17.07 -11.89 -18.10
CA LEU A 88 17.49 -11.38 -16.79
C LEU A 88 16.28 -11.12 -15.90
N VAL A 89 16.25 -11.71 -14.71
CA VAL A 89 15.24 -11.45 -13.67
C VAL A 89 15.91 -10.69 -12.54
N VAL A 90 15.47 -9.46 -12.29
CA VAL A 90 15.99 -8.63 -11.19
C VAL A 90 14.97 -8.64 -10.06
N GLY A 91 15.36 -9.22 -8.93
CA GLY A 91 14.48 -9.60 -7.83
C GLY A 91 14.15 -11.09 -7.87
N ALA A 92 14.50 -11.80 -6.80
CA ALA A 92 14.18 -13.21 -6.55
C ALA A 92 13.04 -13.36 -5.52
N GLY A 93 12.21 -12.33 -5.40
CA GLY A 93 11.08 -12.28 -4.47
C GLY A 93 9.79 -12.94 -4.98
N GLY A 94 8.64 -12.44 -4.52
CA GLY A 94 7.33 -13.04 -4.83
C GLY A 94 6.96 -12.97 -6.31
N LEU A 95 7.46 -11.97 -7.04
CA LEU A 95 7.35 -11.84 -8.50
C LEU A 95 8.40 -12.71 -9.22
N GLY A 96 9.64 -12.66 -8.75
CA GLY A 96 10.78 -13.36 -9.37
C GLY A 96 10.69 -14.88 -9.32
N CYS A 97 10.13 -15.44 -8.25
CA CYS A 97 9.92 -16.87 -8.07
C CYS A 97 9.08 -17.50 -9.21
N PRO A 98 7.82 -17.11 -9.44
CA PRO A 98 7.02 -17.65 -10.54
C PRO A 98 7.62 -17.31 -11.91
N VAL A 99 8.25 -16.14 -12.08
CA VAL A 99 8.96 -15.79 -13.32
C VAL A 99 10.01 -16.84 -13.66
N ALA A 100 10.95 -17.07 -12.73
CA ALA A 100 12.05 -18.00 -12.91
C ALA A 100 11.54 -19.43 -13.15
N GLN A 101 10.50 -19.83 -12.41
CA GLN A 101 9.88 -21.15 -12.52
C GLN A 101 9.30 -21.40 -13.91
N TYR A 102 8.47 -20.49 -14.43
CA TYR A 102 7.80 -20.69 -15.72
C TYR A 102 8.74 -20.51 -16.91
N LEU A 103 9.73 -19.62 -16.83
CA LEU A 103 10.75 -19.50 -17.88
C LEU A 103 11.64 -20.76 -17.95
N ALA A 104 12.03 -21.31 -16.81
CA ALA A 104 12.79 -22.55 -16.77
C ALA A 104 11.96 -23.74 -17.28
N ALA A 105 10.70 -23.84 -16.88
CA ALA A 105 9.78 -24.88 -17.37
C ALA A 105 9.56 -24.78 -18.89
N ALA A 106 9.45 -23.55 -19.43
CA ALA A 106 9.30 -23.30 -20.86
C ALA A 106 10.58 -23.56 -21.68
N GLY A 107 11.73 -23.75 -21.03
CA GLY A 107 12.99 -24.07 -21.68
C GLY A 107 13.72 -22.85 -22.23
N VAL A 108 13.63 -21.69 -21.57
CA VAL A 108 14.50 -20.55 -21.86
C VAL A 108 15.95 -20.96 -21.61
N GLY A 109 16.84 -20.75 -22.59
CA GLY A 109 18.20 -21.30 -22.56
C GLY A 109 19.06 -20.81 -21.41
N CYS A 110 18.99 -19.51 -21.11
CA CYS A 110 19.74 -18.91 -20.00
C CYS A 110 18.87 -17.95 -19.20
N ILE A 111 18.91 -18.09 -17.87
CA ILE A 111 18.21 -17.22 -16.91
C ILE A 111 19.24 -16.64 -15.95
N GLY A 112 19.41 -15.31 -15.97
CA GLY A 112 20.15 -14.57 -14.96
C GLY A 112 19.24 -14.16 -13.82
N ILE A 113 19.65 -14.35 -12.57
CA ILE A 113 18.89 -13.94 -11.38
C ILE A 113 19.74 -12.95 -10.58
N VAL A 114 19.28 -11.72 -10.42
CA VAL A 114 19.97 -10.70 -9.61
C VAL A 114 19.17 -10.47 -8.33
N ASP A 115 19.77 -10.78 -7.19
CA ASP A 115 19.21 -10.49 -5.87
C ASP A 115 20.32 -10.47 -4.83
N TYR A 116 20.31 -9.49 -3.91
CA TYR A 116 21.33 -9.33 -2.89
C TYR A 116 20.93 -9.93 -1.53
N ASP A 117 19.67 -10.31 -1.36
CA ASP A 117 19.13 -10.82 -0.12
C ASP A 117 19.34 -12.33 0.04
N THR A 118 19.11 -12.78 1.27
CA THR A 118 18.98 -14.18 1.63
C THR A 118 17.52 -14.59 1.81
N VAL A 119 17.24 -15.88 1.69
CA VAL A 119 15.92 -16.46 1.97
C VAL A 119 15.58 -16.29 3.46
N GLU A 120 14.36 -15.84 3.74
CA GLU A 120 13.84 -15.65 5.10
C GLU A 120 12.48 -16.34 5.23
N THR A 121 12.17 -16.85 6.43
CA THR A 121 10.91 -17.55 6.71
C THR A 121 9.68 -16.69 6.44
N SER A 122 9.76 -15.37 6.70
CA SER A 122 8.70 -14.37 6.45
C SER A 122 8.29 -14.28 5.01
N ASN A 123 9.18 -14.69 4.12
CA ASN A 123 9.02 -14.49 2.71
C ASN A 123 8.48 -15.74 2.03
N LEU A 124 8.54 -16.91 2.68
CA LEU A 124 8.13 -18.19 2.11
C LEU A 124 6.64 -18.25 1.71
N HIS A 125 5.77 -17.50 2.39
CA HIS A 125 4.33 -17.46 2.05
C HIS A 125 4.04 -16.89 0.64
N ARG A 126 5.00 -16.17 0.04
CA ARG A 126 4.88 -15.57 -1.30
C ARG A 126 6.04 -15.91 -2.23
N GLN A 127 7.19 -16.33 -1.70
CA GLN A 127 8.40 -16.70 -2.46
C GLN A 127 8.48 -18.22 -2.63
N VAL A 128 7.51 -18.78 -3.35
CA VAL A 128 7.22 -20.22 -3.40
C VAL A 128 8.30 -21.08 -4.06
N LEU A 129 9.33 -20.47 -4.66
CA LEU A 129 10.48 -21.20 -5.22
C LEU A 129 11.56 -21.47 -4.17
N HIS A 130 11.47 -20.83 -3.00
CA HIS A 130 12.30 -21.09 -1.84
C HIS A 130 11.65 -22.09 -0.89
N THR A 131 12.46 -22.71 -0.03
CA THR A 131 12.02 -23.70 0.95
C THR A 131 12.60 -23.38 2.32
N GLU A 132 11.99 -23.91 3.37
CA GLU A 132 12.48 -23.79 4.76
C GLU A 132 13.92 -24.28 4.90
N SER A 133 14.28 -25.37 4.19
CA SER A 133 15.64 -25.92 4.17
C SER A 133 16.69 -24.99 3.57
N ARG A 134 16.29 -23.92 2.86
CA ARG A 134 17.17 -22.96 2.20
C ARG A 134 17.17 -21.58 2.87
N VAL A 135 16.53 -21.41 4.02
CA VAL A 135 16.62 -20.16 4.82
C VAL A 135 18.10 -19.80 5.08
N ASN A 136 18.43 -18.51 5.02
CA ASN A 136 19.78 -17.93 5.04
C ASN A 136 20.66 -18.17 3.80
N THR A 137 20.18 -18.91 2.80
CA THR A 137 20.90 -19.01 1.50
C THR A 137 20.60 -17.76 0.66
N SER A 138 21.55 -17.30 -0.17
CA SER A 138 21.28 -16.26 -1.19
C SER A 138 20.02 -16.62 -1.99
N LYS A 139 19.10 -15.67 -2.17
CA LYS A 139 17.87 -15.91 -2.94
C LYS A 139 18.20 -16.29 -4.39
N ALA A 140 19.19 -15.63 -4.99
CA ALA A 140 19.65 -15.94 -6.36
C ALA A 140 20.17 -17.38 -6.49
N GLU A 141 20.99 -17.83 -5.53
CA GLU A 141 21.48 -19.22 -5.51
C GLU A 141 20.36 -20.24 -5.23
N SER A 142 19.42 -19.91 -4.34
CA SER A 142 18.27 -20.75 -4.04
C SER A 142 17.39 -20.98 -5.28
N ILE A 143 17.16 -19.95 -6.10
CA ILE A 143 16.45 -20.09 -7.38
C ILE A 143 17.25 -20.96 -8.36
N LYS A 144 18.57 -20.78 -8.47
CA LYS A 144 19.41 -21.61 -9.34
C LYS A 144 19.27 -23.09 -9.02
N ILE A 145 19.36 -23.47 -7.75
CA ILE A 145 19.18 -24.86 -7.30
C ILE A 145 17.82 -25.39 -7.77
N GLN A 146 16.76 -24.60 -7.61
CA GLN A 146 15.41 -25.01 -8.00
C GLN A 146 15.23 -25.13 -9.52
N ILE A 147 15.81 -24.21 -10.30
CA ILE A 147 15.81 -24.29 -11.77
C ILE A 147 16.53 -25.54 -12.25
N GLN A 148 17.70 -25.86 -11.68
CA GLN A 148 18.47 -27.05 -12.06
C GLN A 148 17.71 -28.36 -11.76
N GLN A 149 16.95 -28.40 -10.67
CA GLN A 149 16.07 -29.53 -10.33
C GLN A 149 14.86 -29.64 -11.27
N LEU A 150 14.28 -28.51 -11.67
CA LEU A 150 13.11 -28.46 -12.55
C LEU A 150 13.47 -28.80 -14.00
N ASN A 151 14.53 -28.18 -14.51
CA ASN A 151 14.97 -28.31 -15.89
C ASN A 151 16.48 -28.12 -16.01
N SER A 152 17.22 -29.23 -15.91
CA SER A 152 18.69 -29.25 -16.00
C SER A 152 19.25 -28.82 -17.36
N SER A 153 18.43 -28.69 -18.40
CA SER A 153 18.85 -28.15 -19.71
C SER A 153 18.98 -26.63 -19.72
N VAL A 154 18.43 -25.94 -18.71
CA VAL A 154 18.44 -24.48 -18.61
C VAL A 154 19.65 -24.02 -17.79
N SER A 155 20.42 -23.08 -18.35
CA SER A 155 21.52 -22.43 -17.64
C SER A 155 20.97 -21.35 -16.70
N CYS A 156 21.36 -21.38 -15.42
CA CYS A 156 20.98 -20.35 -14.46
C CYS A 156 22.21 -19.68 -13.85
N ILE A 157 22.27 -18.35 -13.94
CA ILE A 157 23.39 -17.51 -13.50
C ILE A 157 22.95 -16.64 -12.32
N PRO A 158 23.39 -16.93 -11.10
CA PRO A 158 23.05 -16.15 -9.92
C PRO A 158 24.01 -14.97 -9.80
N TYR A 159 23.46 -13.79 -9.53
CA TYR A 159 24.20 -12.61 -9.12
C TYR A 159 23.74 -12.24 -7.70
N SER A 160 24.53 -12.67 -6.72
CA SER A 160 24.31 -12.33 -5.30
C SER A 160 24.80 -10.90 -5.01
N THR A 161 24.29 -9.92 -5.76
CA THR A 161 24.71 -8.52 -5.71
C THR A 161 23.51 -7.60 -5.87
N GLN A 162 23.63 -6.39 -5.34
CA GLN A 162 22.62 -5.36 -5.52
C GLN A 162 22.83 -4.71 -6.88
N LEU A 163 21.74 -4.55 -7.64
CA LEU A 163 21.81 -3.82 -8.90
C LEU A 163 22.03 -2.33 -8.61
N SER A 164 23.04 -1.74 -9.23
CA SER A 164 23.44 -0.35 -9.06
C SER A 164 23.83 0.28 -10.40
N SER A 165 23.98 1.60 -10.42
CA SER A 165 24.50 2.32 -11.60
C SER A 165 25.88 1.83 -12.06
N GLY A 166 26.68 1.27 -11.14
CA GLY A 166 28.01 0.75 -11.41
C GLY A 166 28.06 -0.62 -12.08
N ASN A 167 27.01 -1.44 -11.98
CA ASN A 167 27.00 -2.81 -12.53
C ASN A 167 25.82 -3.08 -13.50
N ALA A 168 24.79 -2.23 -13.53
CA ALA A 168 23.55 -2.54 -14.25
C ALA A 168 23.74 -2.73 -15.75
N LEU A 169 24.48 -1.83 -16.43
CA LEU A 169 24.72 -1.96 -17.88
C LEU A 169 25.49 -3.23 -18.22
N GLU A 170 26.57 -3.52 -17.48
CA GLU A 170 27.39 -4.70 -17.72
C GLU A 170 26.58 -6.00 -17.60
N ILE A 171 25.66 -6.07 -16.64
CA ILE A 171 24.79 -7.24 -16.46
C ILE A 171 23.72 -7.29 -17.56
N ILE A 172 22.99 -6.20 -17.78
CA ILE A 172 21.82 -6.14 -18.68
C ILE A 172 22.18 -6.40 -20.13
N GLU A 173 23.31 -5.90 -20.63
CA GLU A 173 23.74 -6.07 -22.02
C GLU A 173 23.87 -7.55 -22.44
N LYS A 174 24.13 -8.43 -21.47
CA LYS A 174 24.33 -9.87 -21.69
C LYS A 174 23.03 -10.63 -22.00
N TYR A 175 21.86 -10.04 -21.75
CA TYR A 175 20.55 -10.68 -21.88
C TYR A 175 19.68 -10.10 -22.99
N ASP A 176 18.69 -10.85 -23.47
CA ASP A 176 17.78 -10.45 -24.55
C ASP A 176 16.53 -9.73 -24.03
N VAL A 177 15.99 -10.18 -22.88
CA VAL A 177 14.82 -9.59 -22.22
C VAL A 177 15.12 -9.40 -20.73
N VAL A 178 14.70 -8.27 -20.16
CA VAL A 178 14.87 -7.96 -18.73
C VAL A 178 13.50 -7.92 -18.05
N LEU A 179 13.41 -8.49 -16.85
CA LEU A 179 12.23 -8.48 -16.00
C LEU A 179 12.54 -7.70 -14.72
N ASP A 180 11.77 -6.65 -14.49
CA ASP A 180 11.72 -5.95 -13.20
C ASP A 180 10.72 -6.69 -12.31
N ALA A 181 11.26 -7.46 -11.37
CA ALA A 181 10.54 -8.17 -10.32
C ALA A 181 10.88 -7.57 -8.94
N THR A 182 11.22 -6.29 -8.91
CA THR A 182 11.57 -5.54 -7.70
C THR A 182 10.37 -4.76 -7.16
N ASP A 183 10.38 -4.51 -5.86
CA ASP A 183 9.40 -3.69 -5.13
C ASP A 183 9.93 -2.28 -4.82
N ASN A 184 11.08 -1.90 -5.40
CA ASN A 184 11.76 -0.64 -5.16
C ASN A 184 11.65 0.33 -6.34
N VAL A 185 11.12 1.52 -6.07
CA VAL A 185 10.94 2.59 -7.07
C VAL A 185 12.28 3.05 -7.67
N ALA A 186 13.33 3.20 -6.86
CA ALA A 186 14.65 3.63 -7.33
C ALA A 186 15.25 2.61 -8.31
N THR A 187 15.16 1.32 -7.97
CA THR A 187 15.60 0.22 -8.85
C THR A 187 14.81 0.17 -10.15
N ARG A 188 13.51 0.50 -10.13
CA ARG A 188 12.69 0.59 -11.35
C ARG A 188 13.17 1.69 -12.29
N TYR A 189 13.54 2.86 -11.78
CA TYR A 189 14.15 3.92 -12.60
C TYR A 189 15.50 3.49 -13.17
N LEU A 190 16.34 2.86 -12.34
CA LEU A 190 17.63 2.32 -12.78
C LEU A 190 17.47 1.29 -13.91
N LEU A 191 16.57 0.32 -13.73
CA LEU A 191 16.29 -0.73 -14.72
C LEU A 191 15.74 -0.16 -16.01
N ASN A 192 14.78 0.77 -15.93
CA ASN A 192 14.27 1.46 -17.09
C ASN A 192 15.41 2.11 -17.88
N ASP A 193 16.25 2.86 -17.19
CA ASP A 193 17.27 3.64 -17.86
C ASP A 193 18.37 2.77 -18.46
N ALA A 194 18.79 1.73 -17.74
CA ALA A 194 19.74 0.76 -18.24
C ALA A 194 19.20 -0.03 -19.43
N CYS A 195 17.92 -0.42 -19.42
CA CYS A 195 17.29 -1.11 -20.54
C CYS A 195 17.18 -0.23 -21.78
N ILE A 196 16.89 1.08 -21.63
CA ILE A 196 16.88 2.01 -22.75
C ILE A 196 18.28 2.15 -23.35
N LEU A 197 19.29 2.37 -22.52
CA LEU A 197 20.68 2.53 -22.97
C LEU A 197 21.23 1.24 -23.62
N ALA A 198 20.85 0.07 -23.13
CA ALA A 198 21.25 -1.23 -23.68
C ALA A 198 20.34 -1.73 -24.83
N GLY A 199 19.28 -1.00 -25.19
CA GLY A 199 18.33 -1.38 -26.23
C GLY A 199 17.55 -2.66 -25.92
N LYS A 200 17.20 -2.90 -24.64
CA LYS A 200 16.52 -4.12 -24.18
C LYS A 200 15.05 -3.87 -23.81
N PRO A 201 14.12 -4.76 -24.16
CA PRO A 201 12.75 -4.71 -23.66
C PRO A 201 12.74 -4.98 -22.14
N LEU A 202 11.86 -4.27 -21.44
CA LEU A 202 11.70 -4.38 -19.99
C LEU A 202 10.25 -4.78 -19.65
N VAL A 203 10.08 -5.96 -19.07
CA VAL A 203 8.77 -6.42 -18.55
C VAL A 203 8.73 -6.14 -17.04
N SER A 204 7.99 -5.11 -16.64
CA SER A 204 7.95 -4.65 -15.24
C SER A 204 6.64 -5.02 -14.57
N GLY A 205 6.77 -5.66 -13.41
CA GLY A 205 5.67 -6.05 -12.55
C GLY A 205 5.78 -5.39 -11.17
N SER A 206 4.65 -5.21 -10.51
CA SER A 206 4.61 -4.79 -9.11
C SER A 206 3.39 -5.37 -8.40
N ALA A 207 3.47 -5.55 -7.09
CA ALA A 207 2.34 -5.97 -6.28
C ALA A 207 2.37 -5.29 -4.92
N LEU A 208 1.20 -4.85 -4.44
CA LEU A 208 1.03 -4.21 -3.14
C LEU A 208 -0.36 -4.57 -2.61
N ARG A 209 -0.46 -5.06 -1.36
CA ARG A 209 -1.72 -5.52 -0.76
C ARG A 209 -2.42 -6.57 -1.63
N PHE A 210 -3.54 -6.19 -2.25
CA PHE A 210 -4.37 -6.99 -3.14
C PHE A 210 -4.26 -6.57 -4.61
N GLU A 211 -3.42 -5.58 -4.92
CA GLU A 211 -3.28 -5.05 -6.28
C GLU A 211 -1.97 -5.50 -6.91
N GLY A 212 -2.03 -5.83 -8.19
CA GLY A 212 -0.90 -6.14 -9.04
C GLY A 212 -0.89 -5.25 -10.28
N GLN A 213 0.29 -4.95 -10.81
CA GLN A 213 0.45 -4.22 -12.07
C GLN A 213 1.46 -4.89 -12.98
N LEU A 214 1.25 -4.80 -14.29
CA LEU A 214 2.17 -5.30 -15.31
C LEU A 214 2.19 -4.35 -16.52
N THR A 215 3.38 -4.08 -17.04
CA THR A 215 3.57 -3.32 -18.30
C THR A 215 4.85 -3.78 -18.98
N VAL A 216 4.87 -3.72 -20.32
CA VAL A 216 6.08 -3.90 -21.13
C VAL A 216 6.55 -2.54 -21.65
N TYR A 217 7.75 -2.16 -21.24
CA TYR A 217 8.43 -0.94 -21.64
C TYR A 217 9.49 -1.22 -22.70
N ASN A 218 9.86 -0.17 -23.46
CA ASN A 218 10.91 -0.21 -24.48
C ASN A 218 10.74 -1.36 -25.51
N HIS A 219 9.52 -1.58 -25.97
CA HIS A 219 9.21 -2.66 -26.90
C HIS A 219 8.12 -2.23 -27.89
N ASP A 220 8.27 -2.56 -29.18
CA ASP A 220 7.30 -2.25 -30.24
C ASP A 220 6.84 -0.77 -30.28
N GLY A 221 7.79 0.16 -30.12
CA GLY A 221 7.51 1.61 -30.08
C GLY A 221 6.77 2.09 -28.84
N GLY A 222 6.66 1.24 -27.80
CA GLY A 222 6.05 1.57 -26.52
C GLY A 222 6.85 2.58 -25.68
N PRO A 223 6.22 3.19 -24.65
CA PRO A 223 6.88 4.12 -23.77
C PRO A 223 8.00 3.44 -22.96
N CYS A 224 8.93 4.25 -22.46
CA CYS A 224 9.75 3.85 -21.30
C CYS A 224 9.03 4.24 -20.00
N TYR A 225 9.51 3.79 -18.84
CA TYR A 225 8.94 4.17 -17.55
C TYR A 225 8.92 5.69 -17.34
N ARG A 226 10.00 6.39 -17.72
CA ARG A 226 10.05 7.87 -17.68
C ARG A 226 9.10 8.56 -18.64
N CYS A 227 8.72 7.88 -19.72
CA CYS A 227 7.65 8.39 -20.57
C CYS A 227 6.34 8.45 -19.79
N LEU A 228 6.11 7.69 -18.72
CA LEU A 228 4.91 7.80 -17.87
C LEU A 228 5.15 8.65 -16.62
N PHE A 229 6.30 8.44 -15.98
CA PHE A 229 6.70 9.07 -14.73
C PHE A 229 8.04 9.80 -14.94
N PRO A 230 8.04 11.05 -15.43
CA PRO A 230 9.27 11.70 -15.92
C PRO A 230 10.34 11.91 -14.85
N LYS A 231 9.92 12.19 -13.61
CA LYS A 231 10.79 12.49 -12.47
C LYS A 231 10.54 11.48 -11.36
N PRO A 232 11.60 10.94 -10.73
CA PRO A 232 11.43 10.11 -9.56
C PRO A 232 10.78 10.92 -8.42
N PRO A 233 9.93 10.27 -7.60
CA PRO A 233 9.35 10.91 -6.43
C PRO A 233 10.43 11.32 -5.42
N PRO A 234 10.23 12.40 -4.64
CA PRO A 234 11.17 12.78 -3.60
C PRO A 234 11.28 11.71 -2.50
N PRO A 235 12.45 11.55 -1.84
CA PRO A 235 12.72 10.51 -0.83
C PRO A 235 11.63 10.36 0.22
N GLU A 236 11.12 11.50 0.70
CA GLU A 236 10.12 11.61 1.77
C GLU A 236 8.74 11.05 1.38
N SER A 237 8.49 10.88 0.08
CA SER A 237 7.20 10.40 -0.46
C SER A 237 7.21 8.93 -0.87
N VAL A 238 8.38 8.27 -0.81
CA VAL A 238 8.52 6.86 -1.14
C VAL A 238 8.23 6.04 0.12
N GLY A 239 6.98 5.59 0.27
CA GLY A 239 6.65 4.57 1.28
C GLY A 239 7.22 3.21 0.87
N ASN A 240 7.77 2.46 1.83
CA ASN A 240 8.24 1.10 1.57
C ASN A 240 7.05 0.15 1.41
N CYS A 241 7.06 -0.67 0.35
CA CYS A 241 6.04 -1.70 0.09
C CYS A 241 5.93 -2.70 1.26
N SER A 242 7.03 -2.93 2.00
CA SER A 242 7.10 -3.84 3.16
C SER A 242 6.18 -3.48 4.32
N ASP A 243 5.76 -2.21 4.43
CA ASP A 243 4.90 -1.77 5.54
C ASP A 243 3.41 -1.98 5.27
N ASN A 244 3.03 -2.22 4.02
CA ASN A 244 1.62 -2.37 3.63
C ASN A 244 1.17 -3.82 3.47
N GLY A 245 2.09 -4.78 3.55
CA GLY A 245 1.82 -6.19 3.32
C GLY A 245 1.45 -6.52 1.87
N VAL A 246 1.51 -7.80 1.51
CA VAL A 246 1.10 -8.30 0.19
C VAL A 246 0.57 -9.73 0.31
N LEU A 247 -0.58 -9.99 -0.31
CA LEU A 247 -1.15 -11.34 -0.35
C LEU A 247 -0.40 -12.20 -1.39
N GLY A 248 0.20 -13.31 -0.96
CA GLY A 248 1.13 -14.12 -1.77
C GLY A 248 0.68 -14.48 -3.19
N PRO A 249 -0.59 -14.90 -3.42
CA PRO A 249 -1.13 -15.11 -4.77
C PRO A 249 -1.01 -13.92 -5.73
N VAL A 250 -1.03 -12.68 -5.25
CA VAL A 250 -1.03 -11.47 -6.09
C VAL A 250 0.28 -11.32 -6.89
N PRO A 251 1.48 -11.27 -6.27
CA PRO A 251 2.72 -11.31 -7.02
C PRO A 251 2.91 -12.65 -7.76
N GLY A 252 2.30 -13.75 -7.28
CA GLY A 252 2.24 -15.02 -8.01
C GLY A 252 1.63 -14.89 -9.41
N VAL A 253 0.44 -14.28 -9.50
CA VAL A 253 -0.28 -14.02 -10.75
C VAL A 253 0.52 -13.07 -11.64
N ILE A 254 0.98 -11.94 -11.10
CA ILE A 254 1.73 -10.94 -11.89
C ILE A 254 3.04 -11.53 -12.43
N GLY A 255 3.80 -12.25 -11.61
CA GLY A 255 5.05 -12.87 -12.06
C GLY A 255 4.82 -13.95 -13.12
N THR A 256 3.72 -14.70 -13.04
CA THR A 256 3.32 -15.64 -14.11
C THR A 256 3.04 -14.89 -15.42
N LEU A 257 2.34 -13.75 -15.35
CA LEU A 257 2.08 -12.91 -16.52
C LEU A 257 3.35 -12.24 -17.06
N GLN A 258 4.31 -11.89 -16.20
CA GLN A 258 5.64 -11.42 -16.64
C GLN A 258 6.37 -12.49 -17.46
N ALA A 259 6.39 -13.75 -17.00
CA ALA A 259 6.99 -14.85 -17.74
C ALA A 259 6.31 -15.07 -19.10
N LEU A 260 4.97 -14.97 -19.15
CA LEU A 260 4.20 -15.07 -20.39
C LEU A 260 4.60 -14.01 -21.40
N GLU A 261 4.73 -12.74 -20.98
CA GLU A 261 5.16 -11.66 -21.89
C GLU A 261 6.60 -11.85 -22.36
N ALA A 262 7.51 -12.28 -21.49
CA ALA A 262 8.88 -12.60 -21.89
C ALA A 262 8.92 -13.72 -22.95
N ILE A 263 8.16 -14.80 -22.76
CA ILE A 263 8.04 -15.89 -23.75
C ILE A 263 7.53 -15.34 -25.08
N LYS A 264 6.46 -14.54 -25.07
CA LYS A 264 5.90 -13.94 -26.28
C LYS A 264 6.92 -13.08 -27.03
N ILE A 265 7.63 -12.21 -26.31
CA ILE A 265 8.70 -11.37 -26.88
C ILE A 265 9.77 -12.23 -27.55
N ILE A 266 10.24 -13.29 -26.87
CA ILE A 266 11.28 -14.18 -27.39
C ILE A 266 10.83 -14.90 -28.67
N VAL A 267 9.60 -15.43 -28.69
CA VAL A 267 9.11 -16.18 -29.86
C VAL A 267 8.68 -15.26 -31.01
N GLY A 268 8.48 -13.97 -30.74
CA GLY A 268 8.03 -12.96 -31.71
C GLY A 268 6.52 -12.80 -31.80
N ILE A 269 5.79 -13.19 -30.74
CA ILE A 269 4.36 -12.89 -30.59
C ILE A 269 4.23 -11.47 -30.02
N LYS A 270 3.34 -10.66 -30.58
CA LYS A 270 3.09 -9.29 -30.13
C LYS A 270 2.78 -9.24 -28.63
N SER A 271 3.48 -8.37 -27.92
CA SER A 271 3.22 -8.13 -26.49
C SER A 271 1.79 -7.65 -26.26
N SER A 272 1.15 -8.16 -25.21
CA SER A 272 -0.20 -7.73 -24.80
C SER A 272 -0.15 -6.40 -24.08
N TYR A 273 0.98 -6.11 -23.41
CA TYR A 273 1.13 -4.99 -22.48
C TYR A 273 2.21 -3.99 -22.91
N SER A 274 2.59 -3.98 -24.20
CA SER A 274 3.24 -2.81 -24.78
C SER A 274 2.20 -1.72 -25.00
N GLN A 275 2.50 -0.48 -24.56
CA GLN A 275 1.57 0.66 -24.53
C GLN A 275 0.28 0.40 -23.75
N LYS A 276 0.27 -0.59 -22.86
CA LYS A 276 -0.87 -0.88 -21.98
C LYS A 276 -0.37 -1.30 -20.61
N MET A 277 -1.10 -0.93 -19.57
CA MET A 277 -0.87 -1.35 -18.21
C MET A 277 -2.01 -2.24 -17.77
N LEU A 278 -1.67 -3.46 -17.37
CA LEU A 278 -2.60 -4.31 -16.65
C LEU A 278 -2.61 -3.90 -15.17
N ILE A 279 -3.79 -3.78 -14.60
CA ILE A 279 -4.04 -3.71 -13.17
C ILE A 279 -4.88 -4.93 -12.80
N TYR A 280 -4.39 -5.70 -11.85
CA TYR A 280 -5.09 -6.83 -11.26
C TYR A 280 -5.55 -6.45 -9.86
N ASP A 281 -6.85 -6.41 -9.65
CA ASP A 281 -7.46 -6.27 -8.33
C ASP A 281 -7.88 -7.67 -7.85
N ALA A 282 -7.18 -8.19 -6.86
CA ALA A 282 -7.44 -9.51 -6.30
C ALA A 282 -8.61 -9.55 -5.31
N LEU A 283 -9.09 -8.41 -4.79
CA LEU A 283 -10.29 -8.38 -3.95
C LEU A 283 -11.53 -8.65 -4.79
N ASP A 284 -11.64 -7.96 -5.92
CA ASP A 284 -12.77 -8.10 -6.85
C ASP A 284 -12.54 -9.17 -7.93
N GLY A 285 -11.32 -9.72 -8.03
CA GLY A 285 -10.93 -10.64 -9.10
C GLY A 285 -10.92 -9.99 -10.50
N ARG A 286 -10.69 -8.68 -10.58
CA ARG A 286 -10.79 -7.89 -11.81
C ARG A 286 -9.45 -7.68 -12.49
N PHE A 287 -9.45 -7.77 -13.81
CA PHE A 287 -8.33 -7.41 -14.67
C PHE A 287 -8.71 -6.16 -15.49
N LEU A 288 -8.11 -5.02 -15.17
CA LEU A 288 -8.28 -3.78 -15.90
C LEU A 288 -7.07 -3.55 -16.80
N THR A 289 -7.30 -3.25 -18.07
CA THR A 289 -6.22 -2.86 -19.00
C THR A 289 -6.34 -1.40 -19.38
N ILE A 290 -5.39 -0.59 -18.96
CA ILE A 290 -5.33 0.84 -19.25
C ILE A 290 -4.41 1.08 -20.44
N LYS A 291 -4.88 1.81 -21.44
CA LYS A 291 -4.02 2.26 -22.55
C LYS A 291 -3.07 3.35 -22.06
N LEU A 292 -1.78 3.15 -22.31
CA LEU A 292 -0.74 4.11 -21.97
C LEU A 292 -0.46 5.07 -23.13
N ARG A 293 0.09 6.23 -22.82
CA ARG A 293 0.64 7.12 -23.84
C ARG A 293 1.85 6.46 -24.54
N PRO A 294 2.08 6.75 -25.83
CA PRO A 294 3.23 6.23 -26.56
C PRO A 294 4.55 6.84 -26.06
N ARG A 295 5.68 6.41 -26.66
CA ARG A 295 6.99 7.08 -26.50
C ARG A 295 6.84 8.60 -26.70
N GLN A 296 7.44 9.37 -25.80
CA GLN A 296 7.44 10.84 -25.86
C GLN A 296 8.75 11.34 -26.49
N SER A 297 8.66 12.20 -27.49
CA SER A 297 9.83 12.78 -28.19
C SER A 297 10.71 13.64 -27.29
N ASN A 298 10.13 14.23 -26.24
CA ASN A 298 10.83 15.03 -25.23
C ASN A 298 11.25 14.23 -23.99
N CYS A 299 11.17 12.89 -24.01
CA CYS A 299 11.56 12.09 -22.86
C CYS A 299 13.07 12.24 -22.57
N ALA A 300 13.42 12.45 -21.30
CA ALA A 300 14.80 12.68 -20.85
C ALA A 300 15.80 11.57 -21.24
N ILE A 301 15.33 10.34 -21.51
CA ILE A 301 16.21 9.21 -21.85
C ILE A 301 15.94 8.55 -23.19
N CYS A 302 14.68 8.43 -23.59
CA CYS A 302 14.34 7.77 -24.86
C CYS A 302 13.81 8.74 -25.91
N GLY A 303 13.78 10.04 -25.63
CA GLY A 303 13.36 11.08 -26.58
C GLY A 303 14.34 11.26 -27.73
N ASP A 304 14.06 12.20 -28.62
CA ASP A 304 14.85 12.43 -29.83
C ASP A 304 16.18 13.14 -29.51
N ASN A 305 16.21 13.91 -28.40
CA ASN A 305 17.40 14.54 -27.84
C ASN A 305 17.52 14.19 -26.34
N PRO A 306 18.04 13.00 -25.99
CA PRO A 306 18.07 12.55 -24.59
C PRO A 306 19.09 13.33 -23.76
N SER A 307 18.66 13.81 -22.59
CA SER A 307 19.54 14.47 -21.62
C SER A 307 20.26 13.48 -20.70
N ILE A 308 19.69 12.28 -20.52
CA ILE A 308 20.27 11.19 -19.73
C ILE A 308 20.98 10.24 -20.69
N ILE A 309 22.31 10.28 -20.68
CA ILE A 309 23.18 9.45 -21.53
C ILE A 309 24.01 8.42 -20.74
N LYS A 310 23.95 8.48 -19.41
CA LYS A 310 24.64 7.59 -18.48
C LYS A 310 23.74 7.31 -17.28
N LEU A 311 23.95 6.18 -16.63
CA LEU A 311 23.23 5.85 -15.41
C LEU A 311 23.62 6.81 -14.28
N MET A 312 22.60 7.31 -13.58
CA MET A 312 22.76 8.12 -12.38
C MET A 312 22.73 7.23 -11.14
N ASP A 313 23.32 7.71 -10.06
CA ASP A 313 23.16 7.07 -8.75
C ASP A 313 21.79 7.43 -8.17
N TYR A 314 20.85 6.49 -8.30
CA TYR A 314 19.47 6.67 -7.87
C TYR A 314 19.30 6.63 -6.35
N GLU A 315 20.20 5.98 -5.61
CA GLU A 315 20.15 6.02 -4.14
C GLU A 315 20.52 7.42 -3.64
N LEU A 316 21.58 7.99 -4.21
CA LEU A 316 22.04 9.35 -3.87
C LEU A 316 21.04 10.42 -4.35
N PHE A 317 20.42 10.22 -5.52
CA PHE A 317 19.50 11.18 -6.11
C PHE A 317 18.09 11.13 -5.49
N CYS A 318 17.59 9.93 -5.21
CA CYS A 318 16.26 9.75 -4.63
C CYS A 318 16.28 9.78 -3.10
N GLY A 319 17.45 9.81 -2.44
CA GLY A 319 17.58 9.76 -0.97
C GLY A 319 16.90 8.54 -0.31
N ALA A 320 16.53 7.55 -1.12
CA ALA A 320 15.86 6.32 -0.72
C ALA A 320 16.80 5.17 -1.04
N SER A 321 17.05 4.30 -0.06
CA SER A 321 17.91 3.13 -0.24
C SER A 321 17.32 2.22 -1.32
N ALA A 322 18.15 1.62 -2.19
CA ALA A 322 17.69 0.56 -3.09
C ALA A 322 17.49 -0.78 -2.34
N THR A 323 17.54 -0.76 -1.01
CA THR A 323 17.21 -1.86 -0.12
C THR A 323 15.87 -1.65 0.61
N ASP A 324 15.14 -2.73 0.89
CA ASP A 324 13.89 -2.69 1.69
C ASP A 324 14.13 -2.38 3.17
N LYS A 325 15.39 -2.20 3.58
CA LYS A 325 15.77 -1.79 4.94
C LYS A 325 15.38 -0.32 5.12
N THR A 326 14.33 -0.10 5.91
CA THR A 326 13.86 1.25 6.28
C THR A 326 15.00 2.04 6.92
N PRO A 327 15.34 3.25 6.43
CA PRO A 327 16.23 4.15 7.15
C PRO A 327 15.62 4.47 8.51
N SER A 328 16.43 4.48 9.57
CA SER A 328 16.01 5.04 10.85
C SER A 328 15.87 6.56 10.68
N LEU A 329 14.66 7.08 10.86
CA LEU A 329 14.45 8.52 10.89
C LEU A 329 15.10 9.12 12.14
N GLU A 330 15.62 10.34 12.03
CA GLU A 330 16.14 11.14 13.16
C GLU A 330 15.37 12.47 13.22
N ILE A 331 14.07 12.40 13.54
CA ILE A 331 13.21 13.59 13.65
C ILE A 331 13.35 14.22 15.04
N LEU A 332 13.44 13.39 16.09
CA LEU A 332 13.45 13.82 17.48
C LEU A 332 14.88 13.93 18.05
N GLN A 333 15.07 14.85 19.01
CA GLN A 333 16.29 14.92 19.80
C GLN A 333 16.40 13.74 20.76
N LYS A 334 17.63 13.36 21.17
CA LYS A 334 17.89 12.20 22.05
C LYS A 334 17.06 12.20 23.34
N GLN A 335 16.78 13.38 23.91
CA GLN A 335 16.01 13.54 25.15
C GLN A 335 14.51 13.26 24.98
N GLN A 336 14.01 13.31 23.75
CA GLN A 336 12.62 13.02 23.37
C GLN A 336 12.43 11.54 22.99
N ARG A 337 13.47 10.71 23.17
CA ARG A 337 13.45 9.28 22.89
C ARG A 337 13.80 8.52 24.15
N ILE A 338 13.25 7.33 24.32
CA ILE A 338 13.67 6.37 25.35
C ILE A 338 14.22 5.12 24.68
N SER A 339 15.35 4.58 25.17
CA SER A 339 15.84 3.30 24.67
C SER A 339 14.93 2.16 25.12
N ILE A 340 14.91 1.06 24.37
CA ILE A 340 14.04 -0.07 24.72
C ILE A 340 14.42 -0.71 26.07
N GLN A 341 15.70 -0.67 26.46
CA GLN A 341 16.18 -1.16 27.74
C GLN A 341 15.78 -0.24 28.90
N GLU A 342 15.78 1.08 28.69
CA GLU A 342 15.22 2.03 29.66
C GLU A 342 13.71 1.84 29.81
N TYR A 343 12.99 1.66 28.71
CA TYR A 343 11.56 1.44 28.77
C TYR A 343 11.20 0.12 29.46
N LYS A 344 11.95 -0.96 29.22
CA LYS A 344 11.80 -2.22 29.97
C LYS A 344 11.98 -2.03 31.47
N ARG A 345 12.96 -1.21 31.90
CA ARG A 345 13.15 -0.88 33.32
C ARG A 345 11.94 -0.12 33.89
N PHE A 346 11.38 0.84 33.15
CA PHE A 346 10.15 1.53 33.55
C PHE A 346 8.97 0.58 33.77
N ILE A 347 8.83 -0.44 32.90
CA ILE A 347 7.82 -1.50 33.05
C ILE A 347 8.11 -2.34 34.30
N ASP A 348 9.35 -2.78 34.48
CA ASP A 348 9.74 -3.66 35.60
C ASP A 348 9.63 -2.98 36.96
N GLU A 349 9.84 -1.67 37.01
CA GLU A 349 9.68 -0.84 38.20
C GLU A 349 8.21 -0.45 38.47
N CYS A 350 7.27 -0.90 37.63
CA CYS A 350 5.84 -0.54 37.69
C CYS A 350 5.61 0.98 37.74
N SER A 351 6.45 1.76 37.06
CA SER A 351 6.34 3.21 37.06
C SER A 351 5.07 3.65 36.31
N PRO A 352 4.24 4.55 36.87
CA PRO A 352 3.01 4.99 36.22
C PRO A 352 3.32 5.77 34.94
N HIS A 353 2.75 5.33 33.82
CA HIS A 353 2.91 5.94 32.51
C HIS A 353 1.78 5.51 31.57
N ILE A 354 1.65 6.20 30.44
CA ILE A 354 0.79 5.79 29.32
C ILE A 354 1.68 5.22 28.22
N LEU A 355 1.33 4.03 27.73
CA LEU A 355 1.86 3.51 26.47
C LEU A 355 0.86 3.80 25.35
N LEU A 356 1.24 4.65 24.41
CA LEU A 356 0.45 4.97 23.22
C LEU A 356 0.97 4.15 22.03
N ASP A 357 0.22 3.16 21.59
CA ASP A 357 0.55 2.37 20.40
C ASP A 357 -0.08 3.02 19.16
N VAL A 358 0.75 3.52 18.25
CA VAL A 358 0.30 4.25 17.04
C VAL A 358 0.23 3.37 15.79
N ARG A 359 0.35 2.05 15.93
CA ARG A 359 0.17 1.07 14.85
C ARG A 359 -1.30 0.91 14.50
N GLU A 360 -1.58 0.32 13.34
CA GLU A 360 -2.96 -0.06 13.00
C GLU A 360 -3.45 -1.21 13.90
N PRO A 361 -4.75 -1.32 14.21
CA PRO A 361 -5.27 -2.33 15.14
C PRO A 361 -4.89 -3.78 14.77
N VAL A 362 -4.84 -4.09 13.47
CA VAL A 362 -4.42 -5.40 12.97
C VAL A 362 -2.98 -5.75 13.35
N GLU A 363 -2.08 -4.76 13.47
CA GLU A 363 -0.71 -5.00 13.91
C GLU A 363 -0.63 -5.33 15.40
N LEU A 364 -1.58 -4.83 16.20
CA LEU A 364 -1.70 -5.14 17.63
C LEU A 364 -2.23 -6.56 17.84
N GLU A 365 -3.18 -7.00 17.02
CA GLU A 365 -3.68 -8.38 17.02
C GLU A 365 -2.57 -9.41 16.74
N ILE A 366 -1.55 -9.03 15.96
CA ILE A 366 -0.38 -9.88 15.68
C ILE A 366 0.53 -9.95 16.91
N CYS A 367 0.85 -8.80 17.49
CA CYS A 367 1.68 -8.72 18.70
C CYS A 367 1.54 -7.37 19.40
N SER A 368 1.64 -7.38 20.72
CA SER A 368 1.69 -6.20 21.58
C SER A 368 2.69 -6.45 22.72
N LEU A 369 3.19 -5.38 23.33
CA LEU A 369 3.98 -5.51 24.56
C LEU A 369 3.09 -6.06 25.68
N PRO A 370 3.64 -6.77 26.68
CA PRO A 370 2.88 -7.34 27.79
C PRO A 370 2.48 -6.28 28.82
N VAL A 371 2.01 -5.13 28.36
CA VAL A 371 1.56 -3.98 29.15
C VAL A 371 0.33 -3.38 28.49
N GLU A 372 -0.55 -2.79 29.29
CA GLU A 372 -1.73 -2.09 28.77
C GLU A 372 -1.29 -0.91 27.90
N SER A 373 -1.86 -0.84 26.70
CA SER A 373 -1.53 0.19 25.71
C SER A 373 -2.79 0.81 25.14
N LEU A 374 -2.82 2.13 25.06
CA LEU A 374 -3.84 2.86 24.34
C LEU A 374 -3.51 2.84 22.85
N ASN A 375 -4.37 2.24 22.01
CA ASN A 375 -4.15 2.20 20.57
C ASN A 375 -4.83 3.39 19.87
N ILE A 376 -4.03 4.30 19.32
CA ILE A 376 -4.51 5.39 18.47
C ILE A 376 -3.62 5.43 17.22
N PRO A 377 -4.06 4.85 16.09
CA PRO A 377 -3.25 4.79 14.88
C PRO A 377 -2.76 6.18 14.43
N LEU A 378 -1.51 6.29 13.98
CA LEU A 378 -0.90 7.57 13.56
C LEU A 378 -1.79 8.33 12.56
N ARG A 379 -2.48 7.61 11.66
CA ARG A 379 -3.35 8.23 10.65
C ARG A 379 -4.51 9.04 11.23
N VAL A 380 -5.00 8.70 12.42
CA VAL A 380 -6.12 9.39 13.08
C VAL A 380 -5.67 10.22 14.29
N LEU A 381 -4.38 10.19 14.63
CA LEU A 381 -3.82 10.88 15.81
C LEU A 381 -3.96 12.42 15.76
N HIS A 382 -4.16 12.99 14.57
CA HIS A 382 -4.42 14.43 14.40
C HIS A 382 -5.89 14.81 14.65
N SER A 383 -6.79 13.84 14.76
CA SER A 383 -8.22 14.08 14.97
C SER A 383 -8.48 14.58 16.38
N PRO A 384 -9.25 15.66 16.59
CA PRO A 384 -9.58 16.18 17.92
C PRO A 384 -10.12 15.09 18.84
N ASP A 385 -11.12 14.32 18.40
CA ASP A 385 -11.73 13.24 19.19
C ASP A 385 -10.70 12.21 19.70
N GLN A 386 -9.68 11.89 18.90
CA GLN A 386 -8.65 10.93 19.29
C GLN A 386 -7.65 11.54 20.27
N GLN A 387 -7.31 12.82 20.09
CA GLN A 387 -6.47 13.55 21.04
C GLN A 387 -7.20 13.75 22.38
N ASP A 388 -8.51 13.91 22.35
CA ASP A 388 -9.37 14.01 23.52
C ASP A 388 -9.40 12.69 24.31
N VAL A 389 -9.45 11.54 23.63
CA VAL A 389 -9.29 10.22 24.28
C VAL A 389 -7.94 10.10 24.99
N LEU A 390 -6.84 10.50 24.32
CA LEU A 390 -5.51 10.51 24.93
C LEU A 390 -5.44 11.49 26.11
N MET A 391 -6.07 12.66 25.99
CA MET A 391 -6.14 13.66 27.04
C MET A 391 -6.85 13.13 28.28
N GLN A 392 -8.00 12.48 28.11
CA GLN A 392 -8.75 11.86 29.21
C GLN A 392 -7.91 10.79 29.90
N ALA A 393 -7.18 9.96 29.15
CA ALA A 393 -6.27 8.98 29.73
C ALA A 393 -5.15 9.63 30.57
N ILE A 394 -4.58 10.75 30.10
CA ILE A 394 -3.55 11.52 30.83
C ILE A 394 -4.11 12.06 32.15
N LEU A 395 -5.28 12.71 32.12
CA LEU A 395 -5.91 13.29 33.30
C LEU A 395 -6.29 12.21 34.32
N ASN A 396 -6.92 11.12 33.86
CA ASN A 396 -7.29 9.99 34.71
C ASN A 396 -6.07 9.37 35.41
N LEU A 397 -4.92 9.26 34.72
CA LEU A 397 -3.70 8.75 35.34
C LEU A 397 -3.13 9.73 36.37
N ALA A 398 -3.16 11.03 36.09
CA ALA A 398 -2.68 12.07 37.01
C ALA A 398 -3.49 12.11 38.31
N ASP A 399 -4.81 11.90 38.22
CA ASP A 399 -5.72 11.91 39.37
C ASP A 399 -5.63 10.63 40.22
N ASN A 400 -5.56 9.46 39.57
CA ASN A 400 -5.54 8.16 40.27
C ASN A 400 -4.23 7.91 41.04
N GLU A 401 -3.09 8.36 40.51
CA GLU A 401 -1.77 8.14 41.11
C GLU A 401 -1.32 9.36 41.93
N LYS A 402 -1.86 9.51 43.16
CA LYS A 402 -1.39 10.46 44.20
C LYS A 402 -0.98 11.87 43.70
N LYS A 403 -1.73 12.49 42.78
CA LYS A 403 -1.43 13.80 42.18
C LYS A 403 -0.02 13.87 41.56
N LEU A 404 0.23 13.03 40.56
CA LEU A 404 1.42 13.15 39.72
C LEU A 404 1.51 14.55 39.12
N SER A 405 2.61 15.26 39.40
CA SER A 405 2.89 16.55 38.76
C SER A 405 3.26 16.40 37.28
N THR A 406 3.68 15.20 36.88
CA THR A 406 4.16 14.92 35.52
C THR A 406 3.73 13.54 35.06
N VAL A 407 3.12 13.46 33.88
CA VAL A 407 2.71 12.21 33.23
C VAL A 407 3.62 11.91 32.05
N ASN A 408 4.19 10.71 32.01
CA ASN A 408 4.99 10.23 30.88
C ASN A 408 4.11 9.48 29.89
N VAL A 409 4.18 9.86 28.62
CA VAL A 409 3.51 9.17 27.51
C VAL A 409 4.58 8.63 26.57
N TYR A 410 4.71 7.31 26.53
CA TYR A 410 5.65 6.61 25.67
C TYR A 410 4.94 6.13 24.42
N VAL A 411 5.43 6.54 23.25
CA VAL A 411 4.81 6.26 21.97
C VAL A 411 5.53 5.09 21.29
N LEU A 412 4.76 4.03 21.01
CA LEU A 412 5.24 2.80 20.39
C LEU A 412 4.79 2.71 18.94
N CYS A 413 5.70 2.27 18.07
CA CYS A 413 5.33 1.77 16.76
C CYS A 413 6.17 0.55 16.39
N LYS A 414 6.10 0.14 15.13
CA LYS A 414 6.80 -1.02 14.58
C LYS A 414 8.34 -0.89 14.64
N GLN A 415 8.90 0.22 14.14
CA GLN A 415 10.37 0.44 13.95
C GLN A 415 10.93 1.70 14.62
N GLY A 416 10.11 2.44 15.36
CA GLY A 416 10.53 3.73 15.92
C GLY A 416 10.50 4.91 14.92
N ASN A 417 9.96 4.73 13.71
CA ASN A 417 9.84 5.81 12.71
C ASN A 417 8.54 6.60 12.87
N ASP A 418 7.40 5.90 12.86
CA ASP A 418 6.09 6.54 13.02
C ASP A 418 5.83 7.06 14.44
N SER A 419 6.43 6.45 15.45
CA SER A 419 6.39 6.95 16.83
C SER A 419 7.09 8.31 16.94
N GLN A 420 8.16 8.57 16.19
CA GLN A 420 8.78 9.89 16.14
C GLN A 420 7.87 10.94 15.51
N LYS A 421 7.20 10.60 14.40
CA LYS A 421 6.22 11.48 13.76
C LYS A 421 5.05 11.79 14.70
N ALA A 422 4.56 10.77 15.40
CA ALA A 422 3.49 10.89 16.39
C ALA A 422 3.88 11.84 17.53
N VAL A 423 5.05 11.66 18.13
CA VAL A 423 5.53 12.54 19.20
C VAL A 423 5.70 13.98 18.70
N LYS A 424 6.25 14.18 17.50
CA LYS A 424 6.34 15.53 16.90
C LYS A 424 4.96 16.17 16.77
N LEU A 425 4.01 15.45 16.18
CA LEU A 425 2.62 15.91 16.03
C LEU A 425 2.00 16.27 17.39
N LEU A 426 2.06 15.36 18.36
CA LEU A 426 1.46 15.56 19.69
C LEU A 426 2.07 16.76 20.43
N ARG A 427 3.38 16.98 20.29
CA ARG A 427 4.03 18.17 20.87
C ARG A 427 3.57 19.47 20.21
N GLU A 428 3.32 19.45 18.90
CA GLU A 428 2.83 20.62 18.16
C GLU A 428 1.34 20.89 18.41
N THR A 429 0.53 19.86 18.65
CA THR A 429 -0.94 19.99 18.76
C THR A 429 -1.48 19.97 20.18
N MET A 430 -0.77 19.37 21.14
CA MET A 430 -1.25 19.22 22.53
C MET A 430 -0.45 20.02 23.55
N LEU A 431 0.79 20.45 23.26
CA LEU A 431 1.61 21.22 24.20
C LEU A 431 1.70 22.69 23.81
N ASP A 432 1.72 23.57 24.81
CA ASP A 432 2.02 24.98 24.61
C ASP A 432 3.47 25.15 24.15
N GLY A 433 3.72 25.92 23.08
CA GLY A 433 4.99 25.96 22.36
C GLY A 433 6.23 26.32 23.19
N ASN A 434 6.04 26.83 24.41
CA ASN A 434 7.10 27.19 25.36
C ASN A 434 7.11 26.35 26.66
N THR A 435 6.15 25.45 26.89
CA THR A 435 6.06 24.65 28.13
C THR A 435 5.64 23.19 27.87
N ASN A 436 5.86 22.27 28.81
CA ASN A 436 5.33 20.90 28.70
C ASN A 436 3.88 20.78 29.20
N LYS A 437 3.13 21.89 29.18
CA LYS A 437 1.75 21.97 29.64
C LYS A 437 0.79 21.75 28.48
N LEU A 438 -0.36 21.16 28.79
CA LEU A 438 -1.42 20.91 27.82
C LEU A 438 -2.08 22.23 27.36
N LEU A 439 -2.36 22.35 26.06
CA LEU A 439 -2.94 23.54 25.43
C LEU A 439 -4.39 23.83 25.83
N ARG A 440 -5.16 22.81 26.22
CA ARG A 440 -6.60 22.90 26.52
C ARG A 440 -6.83 22.71 28.01
N SER A 441 -7.60 23.61 28.64
CA SER A 441 -8.08 23.49 30.02
C SER A 441 -9.41 22.72 30.08
N GLU A 442 -9.72 22.09 31.22
CA GLU A 442 -11.02 21.42 31.47
C GLU A 442 -12.24 22.29 31.15
N ASP A 443 -12.11 23.63 31.26
CA ASP A 443 -13.20 24.57 31.02
C ASP A 443 -13.71 24.60 29.55
N ASP A 444 -12.91 24.14 28.58
CA ASP A 444 -13.36 24.01 27.18
C ASP A 444 -14.22 22.74 26.95
N PHE A 445 -14.26 21.82 27.92
CA PHE A 445 -14.92 20.51 27.80
C PHE A 445 -16.37 20.50 28.31
N LEU A 446 -16.77 21.47 29.13
CA LEU A 446 -18.08 21.47 29.81
C LEU A 446 -19.26 21.97 28.96
N GLN A 447 -19.09 22.24 27.66
CA GLN A 447 -20.22 22.69 26.82
C GLN A 447 -20.93 21.59 26.01
N TYR A 448 -20.44 20.34 25.96
CA TYR A 448 -20.97 19.36 25.00
C TYR A 448 -21.78 18.18 25.52
N GLU A 449 -21.76 17.80 26.81
CA GLU A 449 -22.69 16.76 27.30
C GLU A 449 -23.18 17.00 28.74
N ASN A 450 -24.50 17.13 28.88
CA ASN A 450 -25.22 17.16 30.16
C ASN A 450 -25.04 15.84 30.93
N LYS A 451 -24.01 15.72 31.78
CA LYS A 451 -24.02 14.85 32.98
C LYS A 451 -23.25 15.53 34.13
N GLN A 452 -23.85 15.45 35.31
CA GLN A 452 -23.50 16.12 36.58
C GLN A 452 -22.01 16.40 36.79
N ALA A 453 -21.70 17.69 36.98
CA ALA A 453 -20.38 18.17 37.38
C ALA A 453 -20.01 17.70 38.79
N VAL A 454 -18.87 17.04 38.93
CA VAL A 454 -18.10 16.97 40.18
C VAL A 454 -16.92 17.94 39.99
N PRO A 455 -16.72 18.93 40.87
CA PRO A 455 -15.66 19.92 40.68
C PRO A 455 -14.29 19.31 40.99
N TYR A 456 -13.50 19.01 39.97
CA TYR A 456 -12.07 18.80 40.13
C TYR A 456 -11.35 20.15 40.10
N THR A 457 -10.33 20.28 40.94
CA THR A 457 -9.55 21.52 41.12
C THR A 457 -8.40 21.51 40.13
N SER A 458 -8.31 22.53 39.28
CA SER A 458 -7.31 22.66 38.22
C SER A 458 -5.90 22.36 38.73
N THR A 459 -5.38 21.17 38.40
CA THR A 459 -3.96 20.87 38.58
C THR A 459 -3.35 20.86 37.18
N GLN A 460 -2.51 21.85 36.89
CA GLN A 460 -1.73 21.88 35.65
C GLN A 460 -0.75 20.71 35.66
N VAL A 461 -1.06 19.63 34.94
CA VAL A 461 -0.22 18.44 34.81
C VAL A 461 0.79 18.66 33.67
N ASP A 462 2.07 18.47 33.95
CA ASP A 462 3.09 18.47 32.89
C ASP A 462 3.07 17.12 32.15
N VAL A 463 3.16 17.15 30.82
CA VAL A 463 3.14 15.93 30.00
C VAL A 463 4.43 15.79 29.21
N VAL A 464 5.04 14.61 29.28
CA VAL A 464 6.27 14.29 28.58
C VAL A 464 6.02 13.19 27.54
N PHE A 465 5.96 13.59 26.27
CA PHE A 465 5.91 12.65 25.14
C PHE A 465 7.32 12.19 24.76
N LYS A 466 7.55 10.87 24.74
CA LYS A 466 8.78 10.25 24.23
C LYS A 466 8.47 9.10 23.29
N ASP A 467 9.25 8.92 22.23
CA ASP A 467 9.14 7.72 21.40
C ASP A 467 10.00 6.58 21.96
N ILE A 468 9.56 5.34 21.76
CA ILE A 468 10.37 4.17 22.05
C ILE A 468 11.30 3.91 20.86
N ALA A 469 12.59 4.13 21.06
CA ALA A 469 13.59 4.04 20.00
C ALA A 469 13.66 2.62 19.42
N GLY A 470 13.47 2.50 18.11
CA GLY A 470 13.46 1.23 17.39
C GLY A 470 12.17 0.40 17.55
N GLY A 471 11.19 0.87 18.32
CA GLY A 471 9.86 0.26 18.45
C GLY A 471 9.87 -1.21 18.88
N LEU A 472 8.86 -1.96 18.44
CA LEU A 472 8.76 -3.40 18.69
C LEU A 472 9.92 -4.22 18.12
N TYR A 473 10.56 -3.76 17.05
CA TYR A 473 11.75 -4.41 16.52
C TYR A 473 12.91 -4.39 17.51
N ALA A 474 13.16 -3.25 18.16
CA ALA A 474 14.17 -3.17 19.20
C ALA A 474 13.82 -4.06 20.40
N TRP A 475 12.53 -4.16 20.75
CA TRP A 475 12.06 -5.06 21.81
C TRP A 475 12.37 -6.52 21.49
N ALA A 476 11.94 -6.99 20.33
CA ALA A 476 12.16 -8.36 19.90
C ALA A 476 13.65 -8.68 19.72
N LYS A 477 14.47 -7.68 19.37
CA LYS A 477 15.91 -7.86 19.18
C LYS A 477 16.71 -7.87 20.48
N HIS A 478 16.32 -7.07 21.47
CA HIS A 478 17.17 -6.78 22.63
C HIS A 478 16.57 -7.20 23.97
N ILE A 479 15.27 -7.46 24.06
CA ILE A 479 14.55 -7.75 25.30
C ILE A 479 13.99 -9.17 25.32
N ASP A 480 13.17 -9.53 24.33
CA ASP A 480 12.49 -10.81 24.30
C ASP A 480 12.74 -11.53 22.97
N ASP A 481 13.57 -12.57 23.07
CA ASP A 481 13.96 -13.36 21.92
C ASP A 481 12.82 -14.24 21.35
N ASN A 482 11.70 -14.39 22.06
CA ASN A 482 10.55 -15.16 21.59
C ASN A 482 9.40 -14.25 21.13
N PHE A 483 9.59 -12.94 21.13
CA PHE A 483 8.54 -11.99 20.81
C PHE A 483 8.10 -12.10 19.34
N PRO A 484 6.79 -12.27 19.06
CA PRO A 484 6.27 -12.46 17.71
C PRO A 484 6.19 -11.14 16.94
N SER A 485 7.32 -10.48 16.67
CA SER A 485 7.30 -9.27 15.83
C SER A 485 7.39 -9.61 14.34
N ILE A 486 6.56 -8.95 13.52
CA ILE A 486 6.62 -9.00 12.05
C ILE A 486 8.03 -8.71 11.50
N LEU A 487 8.84 -7.97 12.24
CA LEU A 487 10.17 -7.54 11.81
C LEU A 487 11.31 -8.46 12.22
N ARG A 488 11.08 -9.39 13.16
CA ARG A 488 12.11 -10.39 13.50
C ARG A 488 12.12 -11.60 12.59
N ILE A 489 11.15 -11.69 11.69
CA ILE A 489 11.16 -12.76 10.70
C ILE A 489 12.37 -12.62 9.72
N SER A 490 13.06 -11.47 9.74
CA SER A 490 14.34 -11.23 9.04
C SER A 490 15.60 -11.39 9.92
N LEU A 491 15.50 -11.74 11.22
CA LEU A 491 16.66 -11.79 12.14
C LEU A 491 16.86 -13.11 12.90
N HIS A 492 15.91 -14.05 12.86
CA HIS A 492 16.07 -15.43 13.33
C HIS A 492 16.57 -16.29 12.14
N LEU A 493 17.75 -16.89 12.06
CA LEU A 493 18.58 -17.54 13.08
C LEU A 493 20.02 -17.73 12.58
N ARG A 494 20.98 -16.99 13.16
CA ARG A 494 22.29 -17.56 13.49
C ARG A 494 22.20 -18.00 14.95
N ARG A 495 22.33 -19.30 15.21
CA ARG A 495 22.28 -19.99 16.52
C ARG A 495 20.88 -20.44 16.96
N ARG A 496 20.54 -21.69 16.64
CA ARG A 496 20.33 -22.75 17.65
C ARG A 496 20.12 -24.10 16.96
N THR A 497 21.14 -24.93 17.08
CA THR A 497 21.05 -26.40 17.12
C THR A 497 20.38 -26.81 18.45
N GLU A 498 19.49 -27.81 18.36
CA GLU A 498 19.01 -28.75 19.41
C GLU A 498 17.94 -28.34 20.46
N ALA A 499 16.98 -29.28 20.60
CA ALA A 499 16.15 -29.66 21.77
C ALA A 499 15.00 -28.72 22.20
N CYS A 500 13.82 -29.14 22.68
CA CYS A 500 13.11 -30.43 22.84
C CYS A 500 11.62 -30.11 23.12
N LEU A 501 10.76 -31.14 23.04
CA LEU A 501 9.35 -31.21 23.46
C LEU A 501 9.03 -30.53 24.81
N ILE A 502 7.79 -30.04 24.99
CA ILE A 502 6.89 -30.31 26.15
C ILE A 502 5.49 -29.74 25.86
N GLN A 503 4.47 -30.58 26.08
CA GLN A 503 3.03 -30.27 26.17
C GLN A 503 2.70 -29.67 27.55
N GLU A 504 1.68 -28.82 27.65
CA GLU A 504 0.57 -28.79 28.65
C GLU A 504 -0.07 -27.39 28.75
N ILE A 505 -1.36 -27.24 28.39
CA ILE A 505 -2.56 -27.14 29.26
C ILE A 505 -2.54 -25.95 30.25
N ILE A 506 -3.41 -24.94 30.08
CA ILE A 506 -4.25 -24.29 31.15
C ILE A 506 -5.49 -23.57 30.50
N PRO A 507 -6.52 -23.06 31.22
CA PRO A 507 -7.88 -23.60 31.26
C PRO A 507 -8.99 -22.62 30.75
N SER A 508 -10.24 -23.04 30.88
CA SER A 508 -11.46 -22.38 30.41
C SER A 508 -12.09 -21.31 31.34
N LYS A 509 -12.53 -20.19 30.72
CA LYS A 509 -13.76 -19.35 30.96
C LYS A 509 -13.83 -18.43 32.21
N PRO A 510 -14.55 -17.28 32.17
CA PRO A 510 -15.96 -17.17 31.73
C PRO A 510 -16.36 -16.02 30.79
N LYS A 511 -17.51 -16.21 30.14
CA LYS A 511 -18.34 -15.21 29.46
C LYS A 511 -19.20 -14.48 30.51
N ASP A 512 -19.37 -13.16 30.40
CA ASP A 512 -20.64 -12.55 29.99
C ASP A 512 -20.61 -11.00 29.98
N LEU A 513 -21.09 -10.45 28.86
CA LEU A 513 -21.96 -9.27 28.66
C LEU A 513 -21.55 -7.87 29.17
N ILE A 514 -21.01 -7.05 28.24
CA ILE A 514 -21.47 -5.67 28.01
C ILE A 514 -21.66 -5.51 26.48
N SER A 515 -22.84 -5.06 26.08
CA SER A 515 -23.26 -4.88 24.69
C SER A 515 -22.66 -3.60 24.09
N GLU A 516 -21.63 -3.74 23.26
CA GLU A 516 -21.21 -2.70 22.31
C GLU A 516 -21.96 -2.88 20.98
N GLU A 517 -22.52 -1.79 20.47
CA GLU A 517 -23.26 -1.72 19.20
C GLU A 517 -22.37 -2.17 18.03
N LYS A 518 -22.87 -3.09 17.20
CA LYS A 518 -22.10 -3.75 16.14
C LYS A 518 -22.32 -3.07 14.79
N PHE A 519 -21.39 -2.20 14.41
CA PHE A 519 -21.34 -1.65 13.05
C PHE A 519 -21.00 -2.73 12.01
N LEU A 520 -21.69 -2.72 10.86
CA LEU A 520 -21.29 -3.51 9.68
C LEU A 520 -20.40 -2.66 8.78
N ASN A 521 -19.31 -3.24 8.28
CA ASN A 521 -18.38 -2.53 7.40
C ASN A 521 -18.89 -2.49 5.95
N CYS A 522 -18.94 -1.30 5.34
CA CYS A 522 -19.06 -1.13 3.89
C CYS A 522 -17.67 -0.87 3.26
N HIS A 523 -17.60 -0.95 1.92
CA HIS A 523 -16.36 -0.70 1.16
C HIS A 523 -15.78 0.70 1.47
N HIS A 524 -14.43 0.81 1.48
CA HIS A 524 -13.63 1.98 1.91
C HIS A 524 -13.60 2.28 3.42
N GLY A 525 -14.07 1.37 4.28
CA GLY A 525 -14.06 1.57 5.73
C GLY A 525 -15.18 2.47 6.25
N ILE A 526 -16.15 2.77 5.39
CA ILE A 526 -17.38 3.47 5.77
C ILE A 526 -18.30 2.46 6.42
N LYS A 527 -18.68 2.67 7.68
CA LYS A 527 -19.56 1.80 8.45
C LYS A 527 -21.03 2.14 8.18
N LEU A 528 -21.90 1.14 8.15
CA LEU A 528 -23.34 1.39 8.15
C LEU A 528 -23.84 1.47 9.60
N ASP A 529 -24.33 2.64 10.00
CA ASP A 529 -24.98 2.86 11.29
C ASP A 529 -26.18 1.90 11.44
N GLU A 530 -26.34 1.27 12.62
CA GLU A 530 -27.43 0.31 12.84
C GLU A 530 -28.82 0.95 12.68
N ARG A 531 -28.96 2.26 12.93
CA ARG A 531 -30.20 2.99 12.67
C ARG A 531 -30.56 2.95 11.19
N CYS A 532 -29.58 3.07 10.29
CA CYS A 532 -29.81 2.95 8.84
C CYS A 532 -30.32 1.56 8.45
N LYS A 533 -29.82 0.50 9.10
CA LYS A 533 -30.32 -0.87 8.87
C LYS A 533 -31.76 -1.04 9.29
N ASN A 534 -32.10 -0.50 10.45
CA ASN A 534 -33.47 -0.54 10.96
C ASN A 534 -34.43 0.19 10.01
N MET A 535 -33.99 1.29 9.38
CA MET A 535 -34.82 2.04 8.44
C MET A 535 -35.27 1.24 7.22
N PHE A 536 -34.49 0.26 6.73
CA PHE A 536 -34.93 -0.58 5.60
C PHE A 536 -36.22 -1.33 5.94
N SER A 537 -36.27 -1.97 7.12
CA SER A 537 -37.46 -2.71 7.56
C SER A 537 -38.61 -1.77 7.93
N LEU A 538 -38.31 -0.59 8.51
CA LEU A 538 -39.36 0.38 8.85
C LEU A 538 -40.05 0.97 7.61
N VAL A 539 -39.33 1.16 6.51
CA VAL A 539 -39.90 1.64 5.24
C VAL A 539 -40.61 0.51 4.49
N LYS A 540 -39.95 -0.66 4.32
CA LYS A 540 -40.46 -1.76 3.48
C LYS A 540 -41.53 -2.60 4.15
N ASP A 541 -41.32 -3.02 5.40
CA ASP A 541 -42.16 -4.03 6.06
C ASP A 541 -43.22 -3.38 6.96
N LYS A 542 -42.85 -2.28 7.65
CA LYS A 542 -43.74 -1.61 8.60
C LYS A 542 -44.45 -0.37 8.06
N HIS A 543 -43.99 0.18 6.94
CA HIS A 543 -44.52 1.41 6.33
C HIS A 543 -44.63 2.59 7.32
N GLU A 544 -43.68 2.68 8.26
CA GLU A 544 -43.65 3.71 9.31
C GLU A 544 -43.04 5.04 8.82
N HIS A 545 -42.32 5.00 7.71
CA HIS A 545 -41.66 6.14 7.08
C HIS A 545 -41.98 6.22 5.59
N ALA A 546 -42.46 7.38 5.13
CA ALA A 546 -42.68 7.63 3.70
C ALA A 546 -41.35 7.72 2.95
N TRP A 547 -40.34 8.39 3.54
CA TRP A 547 -39.00 8.45 2.98
C TRP A 547 -37.92 8.66 4.04
N VAL A 548 -36.70 8.26 3.69
CA VAL A 548 -35.49 8.39 4.52
C VAL A 548 -34.31 8.80 3.64
N ILE A 549 -33.59 9.84 4.04
CA ILE A 549 -32.37 10.33 3.38
C ILE A 549 -31.16 9.99 4.25
N MET A 550 -30.17 9.32 3.66
CA MET A 550 -28.93 8.91 4.29
C MET A 550 -27.72 9.49 3.55
N LYS A 551 -26.69 9.90 4.30
CA LYS A 551 -25.43 10.43 3.74
C LYS A 551 -24.23 9.86 4.47
N ILE A 552 -23.08 9.93 3.81
CA ILE A 552 -21.80 9.59 4.44
C ILE A 552 -21.37 10.80 5.28
N GLU A 553 -21.20 10.59 6.58
CA GLU A 553 -20.66 11.58 7.52
C GLU A 553 -19.20 11.27 7.85
N ASN A 554 -18.38 12.31 7.88
CA ASN A 554 -16.95 12.27 8.20
C ASN A 554 -16.11 11.25 7.40
N LYS A 555 -16.62 10.79 6.23
CA LYS A 555 -16.02 9.73 5.39
C LYS A 555 -15.85 8.40 6.15
N GLN A 556 -16.65 8.20 7.19
CA GLN A 556 -16.51 7.07 8.12
C GLN A 556 -17.79 6.28 8.32
N ALA A 557 -18.97 6.89 8.18
CA ALA A 557 -20.22 6.14 8.34
C ALA A 557 -21.37 6.68 7.48
N VAL A 558 -22.27 5.79 7.05
CA VAL A 558 -23.57 6.16 6.48
C VAL A 558 -24.54 6.36 7.63
N VAL A 559 -25.10 7.57 7.74
CA VAL A 559 -26.02 7.97 8.79
C VAL A 559 -27.34 8.49 8.21
N VAL A 560 -28.43 8.33 8.97
CA VAL A 560 -29.73 8.93 8.65
C VAL A 560 -29.64 10.44 8.90
N LYS A 561 -30.02 11.23 7.89
CA LYS A 561 -29.99 12.70 7.98
C LYS A 561 -31.37 13.33 8.04
N ALA A 562 -32.34 12.75 7.36
CA ALA A 562 -33.72 13.21 7.40
C ALA A 562 -34.66 12.03 7.20
N THR A 563 -35.83 12.09 7.83
CA THR A 563 -36.91 11.13 7.64
C THR A 563 -38.23 11.88 7.58
N HIS A 564 -39.21 11.24 6.93
CA HIS A 564 -40.60 11.63 7.01
C HIS A 564 -41.40 10.50 7.63
N GLY A 565 -42.43 10.84 8.41
CA GLY A 565 -43.33 9.84 8.99
C GLY A 565 -44.11 9.08 7.92
N LYS A 566 -44.97 8.16 8.36
CA LYS A 566 -45.78 7.30 7.50
C LYS A 566 -46.61 8.07 6.47
N LEU A 567 -46.94 7.42 5.37
CA LEU A 567 -47.85 7.93 4.37
C LEU A 567 -49.25 8.18 4.95
N GLU A 568 -49.84 9.33 4.64
CA GLU A 568 -51.21 9.67 5.07
C GLU A 568 -52.29 8.83 4.36
N SER A 569 -52.03 8.44 3.12
CA SER A 569 -52.94 7.64 2.30
C SER A 569 -52.13 6.72 1.39
N ARG A 570 -52.54 5.44 1.31
CA ARG A 570 -51.93 4.45 0.42
C ARG A 570 -52.61 4.32 -0.95
N THR A 571 -53.72 5.04 -1.14
CA THR A 571 -54.50 4.98 -2.38
C THR A 571 -54.42 6.26 -3.21
N ASP A 572 -53.94 7.35 -2.61
CA ASP A 572 -53.82 8.67 -3.23
C ASP A 572 -52.41 8.92 -3.75
N VAL A 573 -52.21 8.67 -5.05
CA VAL A 573 -50.94 8.87 -5.75
C VAL A 573 -50.55 10.36 -5.80
N GLY A 574 -51.53 11.28 -5.79
CA GLY A 574 -51.28 12.71 -5.80
C GLY A 574 -50.56 13.18 -4.54
N LYS A 575 -50.96 12.67 -3.38
CA LYS A 575 -50.26 12.93 -2.11
C LYS A 575 -48.85 12.33 -2.06
N ASN A 576 -48.66 11.12 -2.59
CA ASN A 576 -47.34 10.49 -2.65
C ASN A 576 -46.39 11.27 -3.57
N ARG A 577 -46.90 11.87 -4.66
CA ARG A 577 -46.14 12.78 -5.53
C ARG A 577 -45.69 14.04 -4.81
N ILE A 578 -46.58 14.68 -4.04
CA ILE A 578 -46.23 15.88 -3.25
C ILE A 578 -45.09 15.54 -2.27
N LEU A 579 -45.18 14.41 -1.57
CA LEU A 579 -44.13 13.94 -0.66
C LEU A 579 -42.80 13.63 -1.37
N PHE A 580 -42.86 13.18 -2.62
CA PHE A 580 -41.67 12.99 -3.45
C PHE A 580 -41.01 14.32 -3.79
N ASP A 581 -41.79 15.33 -4.18
CA ASP A 581 -41.30 16.67 -4.49
C ASP A 581 -40.71 17.36 -3.23
N GLU A 582 -41.34 17.18 -2.06
CA GLU A 582 -40.80 17.64 -0.77
C GLU A 582 -39.47 16.97 -0.40
N MET A 583 -39.36 15.67 -0.67
CA MET A 583 -38.11 14.92 -0.47
C MET A 583 -37.01 15.44 -1.40
N LEU A 584 -37.32 15.71 -2.68
CA LEU A 584 -36.37 16.31 -3.62
C LEU A 584 -35.89 17.68 -3.14
N GLN A 585 -36.80 18.54 -2.69
CA GLN A 585 -36.44 19.84 -2.12
C GLN A 585 -35.46 19.68 -0.94
N LYS A 586 -35.68 18.68 -0.07
CA LYS A 586 -34.75 18.38 1.03
C LYS A 586 -33.39 17.88 0.54
N VAL A 587 -33.35 17.04 -0.50
CA VAL A 587 -32.09 16.60 -1.12
C VAL A 587 -31.31 17.78 -1.68
N GLU A 588 -31.98 18.72 -2.35
CA GLU A 588 -31.37 19.94 -2.89
C GLU A 588 -30.84 20.87 -1.79
N GLU A 589 -31.62 21.13 -0.75
CA GLU A 589 -31.19 21.92 0.42
C GLU A 589 -29.94 21.32 1.09
N MET A 590 -29.85 19.99 1.11
CA MET A 590 -28.75 19.28 1.76
C MET A 590 -27.46 19.18 0.93
N GLY A 591 -27.53 19.35 -0.41
CA GLY A 591 -26.41 19.40 -1.34
C GLY A 591 -25.49 18.16 -1.43
N GLY A 592 -25.04 17.77 -2.63
CA GLY A 592 -24.12 16.64 -2.79
C GLY A 592 -24.76 15.24 -2.59
N PRO A 593 -23.99 14.15 -2.73
CA PRO A 593 -24.54 12.81 -2.92
C PRO A 593 -25.27 12.23 -1.72
N CYS A 594 -26.31 11.43 -1.95
CA CYS A 594 -27.09 10.76 -0.90
C CYS A 594 -27.74 9.45 -1.34
N TYR A 595 -28.22 8.69 -0.36
CA TYR A 595 -29.01 7.47 -0.54
C TYR A 595 -30.40 7.70 0.04
N ILE A 596 -31.42 7.26 -0.68
CA ILE A 596 -32.82 7.56 -0.34
C ILE A 596 -33.61 6.26 -0.36
N LEU A 597 -34.40 6.05 0.69
CA LEU A 597 -35.45 5.04 0.73
C LEU A 597 -36.78 5.75 0.60
N PHE A 598 -37.69 5.22 -0.20
CA PHE A 598 -39.01 5.81 -0.38
C PHE A 598 -40.07 4.73 -0.53
N ASP A 599 -41.16 4.81 0.24
CA ASP A 599 -42.34 3.95 0.11
C ASP A 599 -43.21 4.50 -1.03
N PHE A 600 -42.91 4.05 -2.25
CA PHE A 600 -43.44 4.68 -3.47
C PHE A 600 -44.78 4.06 -3.87
N ILE A 601 -45.75 4.91 -4.19
CA ILE A 601 -47.07 4.48 -4.66
C ILE A 601 -47.28 5.02 -6.07
N TYR A 602 -47.66 4.14 -6.97
CA TYR A 602 -47.96 4.49 -8.36
C TYR A 602 -49.27 3.88 -8.83
N GLU A 603 -49.84 4.47 -9.87
CA GLU A 603 -51.06 3.99 -10.50
C GLU A 603 -50.72 2.97 -11.60
N GLN A 604 -51.25 1.76 -11.50
CA GLN A 604 -51.07 0.72 -12.51
C GLN A 604 -51.88 1.02 -13.79
N SER A 605 -51.62 0.26 -14.85
CA SER A 605 -52.37 0.40 -16.12
C SER A 605 -53.87 0.08 -16.00
N SER A 606 -54.27 -0.62 -14.93
CA SER A 606 -55.65 -0.94 -14.56
C SER A 606 -56.40 0.18 -13.84
N GLY A 607 -55.73 1.30 -13.50
CA GLY A 607 -56.29 2.39 -12.69
C GLY A 607 -56.29 2.13 -11.19
N SER A 608 -55.74 1.01 -10.72
CA SER A 608 -55.51 0.70 -9.30
C SER A 608 -54.16 1.22 -8.83
N SER A 609 -54.06 1.70 -7.60
CA SER A 609 -52.78 2.06 -6.97
C SER A 609 -52.04 0.82 -6.44
N LYS A 610 -50.72 0.85 -6.53
CA LYS A 610 -49.81 -0.19 -6.04
C LYS A 610 -48.59 0.46 -5.39
N ASP A 611 -48.15 -0.12 -4.29
CA ASP A 611 -46.96 0.28 -3.57
C ASP A 611 -45.75 -0.58 -3.98
N LYS A 612 -44.59 0.07 -4.06
CA LYS A 612 -43.30 -0.57 -4.26
C LYS A 612 -42.24 0.27 -3.56
N PRO A 613 -41.57 -0.23 -2.51
CA PRO A 613 -40.47 0.51 -1.91
C PRO A 613 -39.31 0.63 -2.91
N ILE A 614 -38.72 1.82 -2.98
CA ILE A 614 -37.63 2.14 -3.92
C ILE A 614 -36.41 2.64 -3.16
N TYR A 615 -35.24 2.35 -3.72
CA TYR A 615 -33.95 2.81 -3.25
C TYR A 615 -33.32 3.66 -4.33
N ILE A 616 -32.93 4.90 -4.00
CA ILE A 616 -32.35 5.84 -4.95
C ILE A 616 -30.96 6.24 -4.48
N TYR A 617 -29.97 6.07 -5.35
CA TYR A 617 -28.67 6.70 -5.22
C TYR A 617 -28.65 7.98 -6.07
N TRP A 618 -28.53 9.12 -5.40
CA TRP A 618 -28.45 10.43 -6.05
C TRP A 618 -27.03 10.98 -5.99
N CYS A 619 -26.51 11.38 -7.15
CA CYS A 619 -25.21 12.06 -7.26
C CYS A 619 -25.20 12.98 -8.48
N ASP A 620 -25.35 14.28 -8.24
CA ASP A 620 -25.19 15.32 -9.28
C ASP A 620 -23.76 15.30 -9.83
N ASP A 621 -23.63 14.91 -11.10
CA ASP A 621 -22.32 14.72 -11.71
C ASP A 621 -21.60 16.04 -12.03
N ASP A 622 -22.30 17.17 -12.10
CA ASP A 622 -21.69 18.44 -12.48
C ASP A 622 -21.15 19.22 -11.27
N THR A 623 -21.63 18.91 -10.06
CA THR A 623 -21.33 19.71 -8.86
C THR A 623 -20.40 19.01 -7.85
N VAL A 624 -20.16 17.70 -7.98
CA VAL A 624 -19.44 16.90 -6.97
C VAL A 624 -18.02 16.52 -7.43
N GLY A 625 -17.03 16.58 -6.53
CA GLY A 625 -15.64 16.18 -6.84
C GLY A 625 -15.47 14.67 -7.03
N VAL A 626 -14.58 14.25 -7.95
CA VAL A 626 -14.34 12.83 -8.33
C VAL A 626 -14.14 11.91 -7.12
N LYS A 627 -13.40 12.36 -6.10
CA LYS A 627 -13.13 11.57 -4.88
C LYS A 627 -14.39 11.26 -4.06
N GLU A 628 -15.29 12.23 -3.96
CA GLU A 628 -16.55 12.08 -3.22
C GLU A 628 -17.54 11.21 -3.99
N LYS A 629 -17.61 11.37 -5.32
CA LYS A 629 -18.37 10.48 -6.20
C LYS A 629 -17.93 9.02 -6.07
N MET A 630 -16.63 8.76 -6.12
CA MET A 630 -16.09 7.40 -6.00
C MET A 630 -16.41 6.78 -4.64
N MET A 631 -16.34 7.57 -3.58
CA MET A 631 -16.67 7.13 -2.22
C MET A 631 -18.15 6.74 -2.09
N TYR A 632 -19.04 7.60 -2.55
CA TYR A 632 -20.49 7.34 -2.50
C TYR A 632 -20.91 6.19 -3.43
N ALA A 633 -20.35 6.10 -4.64
CA ALA A 633 -20.60 4.99 -5.55
C ALA A 633 -20.09 3.65 -5.00
N ALA A 634 -18.94 3.63 -4.33
CA ALA A 634 -18.42 2.41 -3.71
C ALA A 634 -19.28 1.94 -2.54
N THR A 635 -19.78 2.85 -1.70
CA THR A 635 -20.69 2.52 -0.59
C THR A 635 -22.09 2.12 -1.10
N ASN A 636 -22.56 2.70 -2.21
CA ASN A 636 -23.84 2.35 -2.85
C ASN A 636 -23.96 0.85 -3.16
N ASN A 637 -22.88 0.25 -3.66
CA ASN A 637 -22.84 -1.17 -4.02
C ASN A 637 -23.08 -2.09 -2.82
N GLU A 638 -22.70 -1.67 -1.61
CA GLU A 638 -22.94 -2.44 -0.40
C GLU A 638 -24.34 -2.19 0.17
N LEU A 639 -24.80 -0.93 0.15
CA LEU A 639 -26.18 -0.58 0.57
C LEU A 639 -27.23 -1.29 -0.28
N LYS A 640 -27.01 -1.41 -1.59
CA LYS A 640 -27.90 -2.15 -2.51
C LYS A 640 -28.10 -3.61 -2.09
N LYS A 641 -27.06 -4.27 -1.56
CA LYS A 641 -27.16 -5.66 -1.07
C LYS A 641 -28.03 -5.77 0.18
N GLN A 642 -28.08 -4.71 0.99
CA GLN A 642 -28.90 -4.64 2.21
C GLN A 642 -30.35 -4.22 1.91
N CYS A 643 -30.60 -3.59 0.76
CA CYS A 643 -31.92 -3.14 0.31
C CYS A 643 -32.70 -4.22 -0.46
N ASP A 644 -32.67 -5.48 0.00
CA ASP A 644 -33.39 -6.56 -0.69
C ASP A 644 -34.91 -6.26 -0.73
N GLY A 645 -35.53 -6.39 -1.90
CA GLY A 645 -36.93 -6.08 -2.16
C GLY A 645 -37.27 -4.63 -2.54
N PHE A 646 -36.31 -3.69 -2.45
CA PHE A 646 -36.46 -2.34 -3.00
C PHE A 646 -36.19 -2.33 -4.50
N ALA A 647 -36.88 -1.50 -5.27
CA ALA A 647 -36.51 -1.24 -6.66
C ALA A 647 -35.38 -0.19 -6.71
N PRO A 648 -34.19 -0.53 -7.25
CA PRO A 648 -33.04 0.38 -7.23
C PRO A 648 -33.04 1.36 -8.41
N TYR A 649 -32.71 2.62 -8.14
CA TYR A 649 -32.50 3.68 -9.11
C TYR A 649 -31.16 4.38 -8.86
N GLU A 650 -30.41 4.66 -9.92
CA GLU A 650 -29.22 5.51 -9.89
C GLU A 650 -29.50 6.75 -10.72
N MET A 651 -29.44 7.91 -10.09
CA MET A 651 -29.86 9.18 -10.66
C MET A 651 -28.67 10.15 -10.62
N HIS A 652 -28.29 10.66 -11.79
CA HIS A 652 -27.13 11.53 -11.98
C HIS A 652 -27.49 12.89 -12.58
N ASP A 653 -28.67 12.98 -13.21
CA ASP A 653 -29.21 14.19 -13.83
C ASP A 653 -30.50 14.60 -13.11
N LYS A 654 -30.67 15.91 -12.90
CA LYS A 654 -31.86 16.49 -12.25
C LYS A 654 -33.11 16.29 -13.09
N ASP A 655 -32.98 16.26 -14.42
CA ASP A 655 -34.12 16.08 -15.32
C ASP A 655 -34.72 14.67 -15.21
N ASP A 656 -33.89 13.66 -14.91
CA ASP A 656 -34.31 12.27 -14.71
C ASP A 656 -34.82 11.99 -13.29
N PHE A 657 -34.46 12.85 -12.32
CA PHE A 657 -34.80 12.65 -10.91
C PHE A 657 -36.19 13.20 -10.56
N ASN A 658 -37.24 12.66 -11.19
CA ASN A 658 -38.63 13.08 -10.98
C ASN A 658 -39.61 11.91 -10.77
N PHE A 659 -40.75 12.18 -10.12
CA PHE A 659 -41.78 11.18 -9.80
C PHE A 659 -42.32 10.44 -11.03
N LYS A 660 -42.50 11.15 -12.15
CA LYS A 660 -43.09 10.58 -13.37
C LYS A 660 -42.19 9.52 -13.97
N PHE A 661 -40.88 9.77 -14.04
CA PHE A 661 -39.90 8.81 -14.55
C PHE A 661 -39.95 7.47 -13.78
N VAL A 662 -39.89 7.53 -12.44
CA VAL A 662 -39.94 6.34 -11.58
C VAL A 662 -41.29 5.62 -11.72
N SER A 663 -42.39 6.38 -11.78
CA SER A 663 -43.74 5.83 -11.97
C SER A 663 -43.88 5.08 -13.30
N ASP A 664 -43.41 5.67 -14.40
CA ASP A 664 -43.52 5.09 -15.74
C ASP A 664 -42.64 3.82 -15.89
N ASP A 665 -41.44 3.79 -15.30
CA ASP A 665 -40.57 2.60 -15.27
C ASP A 665 -41.20 1.44 -14.47
N LEU A 666 -41.76 1.72 -13.28
CA LEU A 666 -42.47 0.70 -12.49
C LEU A 666 -43.71 0.15 -13.21
N LYS A 667 -44.48 1.01 -13.88
CA LYS A 667 -45.60 0.58 -14.73
C LYS A 667 -45.16 -0.29 -15.89
N GLY A 668 -43.99 0.00 -16.48
CA GLY A 668 -43.42 -0.80 -17.57
C GLY A 668 -43.03 -2.21 -17.13
N LYS A 669 -42.44 -2.34 -15.94
CA LYS A 669 -42.04 -3.63 -15.35
C LYS A 669 -43.22 -4.50 -14.93
N ASP A 670 -44.36 -3.90 -14.60
CA ASP A 670 -45.61 -4.60 -14.28
C ASP A 670 -46.35 -5.14 -15.53
N ARG A 671 -45.96 -4.74 -16.76
CA ARG A 671 -46.56 -5.20 -18.03
C ARG A 671 -45.86 -6.44 -18.63
N GLN A 672 -44.70 -6.83 -18.10
CA GLN A 672 -43.98 -8.06 -18.44
C GLN A 672 -44.33 -9.16 -17.43
#